data_AF-A0A0A1DQ40-F1
#
_entry.id   AF-A0A0A1DQ40-F1
#
_cell.length_a   1.000
_cell.length_b   1.000
_cell.length_c   1.000
_cell.angle_alpha   90.00
_cell.angle_beta   90.00
_cell.angle_gamma   90.00
#
_symmetry.space_group_name_H-M   'P 1'
#
loop_
_entity.id
_entity.type
_entity.pdbx_description
1 polymer ?
#
loop_
_entity_poly.entity_id
_entity_poly.type
_entity_poly.pdbx_seq_one_letter_code
_entity_poly.pdbx_strand_id
1 'polypeptide(L)'
;MAAEAHQGSIRVTGAVCVDADTIQATYRWSWSNVPRASYGTRVVRKTGTTAFEGSWSGRGGAPLTTVSTASGSVSWTVTLRRAQFSGGNGPWEYVYAPWTDGYTGNRYNDTRVEGVDWNRCAPPAPARDATAAVSTTPPTCDTAETLVLGRTANATWGTPTRTTGPGAYSVVATATDGHVFADGARTRTFTGSLADRRSGQECAGPAPADERQTRPVAGTPDCGPRTVTSWTEERSRSYAWSEAEGRYVPGAWSTWTKVAGSERTAPATDEQCPPAAIPDATAAVSTTPPTCDTAETLVLGRTANATWGTPTRTTGPGAYSVVATATDGHVFADGARTRTFTGSLADRRSGQECAGPAPAAEVESRTVPGAPDCVTRTVTSWSEERSRGYEWSAAENRYLPGAWTPWTRTPGSEQTVPATDQQCPPRPAVPVAVRGAVAKLDKCGRNDFYRAAKVTGIRYVVGRSTVPQGVWVKARTKVVKVRVLAASPAYRVVGKKVIKVRFPYTRSCAAPPVTSPATGARPAARTASSRLVIPRTGTDAKVVTVPVRRGQLAVGRELTGTVYTWNQGDPPCDPLGTTVYAGHAWRAGAGVADRWGSLRPGDRFRVGGCSFRVTKVAHWPATRSVKGLFRVDGAPRVVLIACKPGDYSQRTMVFARKTG
;
A
#
# COMPACT_ATOMS: atom_id res chain seq x y z
N MET A 1 70.89 4.78 -56.66
CA MET A 1 70.04 4.19 -55.61
C MET A 1 68.71 3.88 -56.24
N ALA A 2 68.40 2.59 -56.38
CA ALA A 2 67.14 2.15 -56.93
C ALA A 2 66.15 1.96 -55.76
N ALA A 3 64.97 2.55 -55.88
CA ALA A 3 63.96 2.60 -54.84
C ALA A 3 62.62 2.16 -55.45
N GLU A 4 61.77 1.52 -54.65
CA GLU A 4 60.53 0.91 -55.10
C GLU A 4 59.36 1.32 -54.19
N ALA A 5 58.15 1.36 -54.75
CA ALA A 5 56.95 1.46 -53.92
C ALA A 5 56.11 0.19 -54.01
N HIS A 6 55.63 -0.26 -52.85
CA HIS A 6 55.11 -1.62 -52.67
C HIS A 6 53.59 -1.65 -52.48
N GLN A 7 52.82 -1.14 -53.45
CA GLN A 7 51.35 -1.15 -53.36
C GLN A 7 50.81 -2.59 -53.26
N GLY A 8 51.22 -3.50 -54.16
CA GLY A 8 50.73 -4.89 -54.19
C GLY A 8 51.09 -5.75 -52.96
N SER A 9 52.02 -5.30 -52.11
CA SER A 9 52.44 -6.01 -50.90
C SER A 9 51.67 -5.56 -49.64
N ILE A 10 50.80 -4.58 -49.78
CA ILE A 10 49.95 -4.08 -48.69
C ILE A 10 48.63 -4.87 -48.70
N ARG A 11 48.17 -5.25 -47.51
CA ARG A 11 46.87 -5.93 -47.32
C ARG A 11 46.06 -5.27 -46.22
N VAL A 12 44.75 -5.14 -46.40
CA VAL A 12 43.85 -4.83 -45.29
C VAL A 12 43.69 -6.07 -44.42
N THR A 13 43.95 -5.89 -43.13
CA THR A 13 43.91 -6.93 -42.09
C THR A 13 42.76 -6.77 -41.12
N GLY A 14 42.07 -5.62 -41.14
CA GLY A 14 40.84 -5.38 -40.40
C GLY A 14 40.17 -4.09 -40.84
N ALA A 15 38.84 -4.03 -40.73
CA ALA A 15 38.07 -2.82 -41.00
C ALA A 15 36.95 -2.70 -39.96
N VAL A 16 36.78 -1.51 -39.39
CA VAL A 16 35.73 -1.21 -38.40
C VAL A 16 34.88 -0.05 -38.91
N CYS A 17 33.57 -0.27 -38.96
CA CYS A 17 32.60 0.77 -39.28
C CYS A 17 32.46 1.75 -38.13
N VAL A 18 32.70 3.03 -38.43
CA VAL A 18 32.50 4.12 -37.48
C VAL A 18 31.08 4.67 -37.62
N ASP A 19 30.65 4.91 -38.86
CA ASP A 19 29.30 5.35 -39.22
C ASP A 19 28.95 4.86 -40.65
N ALA A 20 27.85 5.36 -41.22
CA ALA A 20 27.38 4.95 -42.55
C ALA A 20 28.33 5.34 -43.70
N ASP A 21 29.22 6.31 -43.48
CA ASP A 21 30.09 6.88 -44.50
C ASP A 21 31.58 6.87 -44.11
N THR A 22 31.94 6.29 -42.95
CA THR A 22 33.31 6.27 -42.41
C THR A 22 33.72 4.89 -41.90
N ILE A 23 34.90 4.43 -42.32
CA ILE A 23 35.49 3.15 -41.93
C ILE A 23 36.94 3.36 -41.49
N GLN A 24 37.35 2.74 -40.39
CA GLN A 24 38.77 2.63 -40.01
C GLN A 24 39.33 1.31 -40.54
N ALA A 25 40.22 1.39 -41.53
CA ALA A 25 40.88 0.23 -42.13
C ALA A 25 42.31 0.09 -41.61
N THR A 26 42.70 -1.12 -41.23
CA THR A 26 44.04 -1.47 -40.76
C THR A 26 44.79 -2.19 -41.87
N TYR A 27 45.80 -1.53 -42.39
CA TYR A 27 46.71 -2.02 -43.42
C TYR A 27 47.90 -2.73 -42.80
N ARG A 28 48.47 -3.68 -43.54
CA ARG A 28 49.72 -4.36 -43.22
C ARG A 28 50.59 -4.42 -44.45
N TRP A 29 51.84 -3.98 -44.30
CA TRP A 29 52.89 -4.19 -45.28
C TRP A 29 53.90 -5.19 -44.73
N SER A 30 54.37 -6.10 -45.58
CA SER A 30 55.40 -7.08 -45.22
C SER A 30 56.53 -7.03 -46.25
N TRP A 31 57.76 -7.24 -45.79
CA TRP A 31 58.95 -7.27 -46.63
C TRP A 31 59.74 -8.56 -46.38
N SER A 32 60.52 -8.96 -47.37
CA SER A 32 61.43 -10.12 -47.33
C SER A 32 62.66 -9.84 -48.19
N ASN A 33 63.75 -10.58 -47.95
CA ASN A 33 64.99 -10.50 -48.73
C ASN A 33 65.66 -9.11 -48.75
N VAL A 34 65.47 -8.30 -47.70
CA VAL A 34 66.10 -6.97 -47.62
C VAL A 34 67.62 -7.11 -47.49
N PRO A 35 68.41 -6.49 -48.39
CA PRO A 35 69.86 -6.51 -48.30
C PRO A 35 70.34 -5.94 -46.96
N ARG A 36 71.37 -6.55 -46.35
CA ARG A 36 71.93 -6.05 -45.07
C ARG A 36 72.39 -4.59 -45.15
N ALA A 37 72.85 -4.13 -46.33
CA ALA A 37 73.22 -2.74 -46.58
C ALA A 37 72.05 -1.75 -46.46
N SER A 38 70.80 -2.24 -46.46
CA SER A 38 69.59 -1.45 -46.33
C SER A 38 69.00 -1.49 -44.91
N TYR A 39 69.67 -2.14 -43.95
CA TYR A 39 69.25 -2.09 -42.55
C TYR A 39 69.50 -0.69 -41.97
N GLY A 40 68.62 -0.25 -41.07
CA GLY A 40 68.61 1.11 -40.55
C GLY A 40 67.95 2.13 -41.49
N THR A 41 67.49 1.73 -42.67
CA THR A 41 66.79 2.64 -43.58
C THR A 41 65.34 2.89 -43.13
N ARG A 42 64.92 4.16 -43.25
CA ARG A 42 63.56 4.60 -42.91
C ARG A 42 62.62 4.38 -44.10
N VAL A 43 61.55 3.66 -43.83
CA VAL A 43 60.43 3.44 -44.73
C VAL A 43 59.32 4.44 -44.41
N VAL A 44 58.70 4.99 -45.45
CA VAL A 44 57.61 5.95 -45.32
C VAL A 44 56.35 5.45 -46.01
N ARG A 45 55.19 5.92 -45.53
CA ARG A 45 53.88 5.69 -46.14
C ARG A 45 53.25 6.99 -46.61
N LYS A 46 52.30 6.90 -47.54
CA LYS A 46 51.39 7.99 -47.89
C LYS A 46 50.01 7.45 -48.21
N THR A 47 49.04 8.33 -47.99
CA THR A 47 47.64 8.18 -48.38
C THR A 47 47.37 9.14 -49.54
N GLY A 48 46.96 8.63 -50.69
CA GLY A 48 46.60 9.42 -51.87
C GLY A 48 45.12 9.84 -51.90
N THR A 49 44.74 10.66 -52.88
CA THR A 49 43.33 11.01 -53.16
C THR A 49 42.78 10.17 -54.34
N THR A 50 41.65 10.57 -54.94
CA THR A 50 40.98 9.86 -56.04
C THR A 50 41.78 9.86 -57.36
N ALA A 51 42.77 10.73 -57.52
CA ALA A 51 43.69 10.74 -58.65
C ALA A 51 45.11 10.40 -58.16
N PHE A 52 45.76 9.46 -58.83
CA PHE A 52 47.16 9.12 -58.58
C PHE A 52 48.07 10.23 -59.13
N GLU A 53 48.17 11.36 -58.40
CA GLU A 53 49.09 12.44 -58.74
C GLU A 53 50.47 12.21 -58.10
N GLY A 54 51.39 11.61 -58.87
CA GLY A 54 52.79 12.03 -58.85
C GLY A 54 53.81 11.23 -58.03
N SER A 55 54.88 10.86 -58.74
CA SER A 55 56.25 10.46 -58.34
C SER A 55 56.43 9.42 -57.23
N TRP A 56 57.14 8.34 -57.58
CA TRP A 56 57.67 7.29 -56.70
C TRP A 56 58.77 7.84 -55.76
N SER A 57 58.45 8.83 -54.92
CA SER A 57 59.41 9.48 -54.02
C SER A 57 58.97 9.45 -52.55
N GLY A 58 59.95 9.26 -51.68
CA GLY A 58 59.76 9.32 -50.22
C GLY A 58 59.49 10.74 -49.67
N ARG A 59 59.54 11.80 -50.49
CA ARG A 59 59.35 13.19 -50.02
C ARG A 59 57.93 13.42 -49.54
N GLY A 60 57.74 13.98 -48.34
CA GLY A 60 56.42 14.25 -47.75
C GLY A 60 55.69 12.99 -47.25
N GLY A 61 56.36 11.83 -47.19
CA GLY A 61 55.79 10.61 -46.63
C GLY A 61 55.83 10.59 -45.10
N ALA A 62 54.77 10.08 -44.48
CA ALA A 62 54.75 9.85 -43.04
C ALA A 62 55.68 8.67 -42.69
N PRO A 63 56.46 8.73 -41.59
CA PRO A 63 57.24 7.58 -41.12
C PRO A 63 56.34 6.36 -40.92
N LEU A 64 56.73 5.22 -41.48
CA LEU A 64 56.06 3.95 -41.22
C LEU A 64 56.88 3.06 -40.30
N THR A 65 58.14 2.78 -40.65
CA THR A 65 59.03 1.94 -39.85
C THR A 65 60.50 2.15 -40.25
N THR A 66 61.43 1.59 -39.47
CA THR A 66 62.85 1.44 -39.84
C THR A 66 63.16 -0.04 -39.93
N VAL A 67 63.75 -0.49 -41.05
CA VAL A 67 64.00 -1.92 -41.25
C VAL A 67 65.30 -2.35 -40.57
N SER A 68 65.25 -3.38 -39.74
CA SER A 68 66.40 -3.94 -39.02
C SER A 68 66.69 -5.41 -39.34
N THR A 69 65.83 -6.05 -40.14
CA THR A 69 65.90 -7.48 -40.46
C THR A 69 65.58 -7.74 -41.92
N ALA A 70 66.07 -8.88 -42.45
CA ALA A 70 65.84 -9.30 -43.83
C ALA A 70 64.36 -9.46 -44.18
N SER A 71 63.51 -9.75 -43.19
CA SER A 71 62.07 -9.91 -43.34
C SER A 71 61.33 -9.39 -42.13
N GLY A 72 60.12 -8.87 -42.34
CA GLY A 72 59.28 -8.33 -41.27
C GLY A 72 57.95 -7.82 -41.80
N SER A 73 57.16 -7.23 -40.90
CA SER A 73 55.89 -6.59 -41.28
C SER A 73 55.54 -5.48 -40.31
N VAL A 74 54.77 -4.51 -40.80
CA VAL A 74 54.25 -3.39 -40.02
C VAL A 74 52.80 -3.12 -40.40
N SER A 75 51.98 -2.73 -39.42
CA SER A 75 50.58 -2.39 -39.61
C SER A 75 50.29 -0.95 -39.22
N TRP A 76 49.28 -0.36 -39.87
CA TRP A 76 48.78 0.98 -39.55
C TRP A 76 47.30 1.13 -39.87
N THR A 77 46.64 2.09 -39.25
CA THR A 77 45.20 2.34 -39.45
C THR A 77 44.98 3.68 -40.14
N VAL A 78 44.02 3.70 -41.07
CA VAL A 78 43.61 4.87 -41.86
C VAL A 78 42.10 5.02 -41.79
N THR A 79 41.64 6.26 -41.65
CA THR A 79 40.20 6.59 -41.72
C THR A 79 39.81 6.83 -43.17
N LEU A 80 38.99 5.94 -43.71
CA LEU A 80 38.44 5.97 -45.06
C LEU A 80 37.03 6.57 -45.02
N ARG A 81 36.73 7.53 -45.90
CA ARG A 81 35.38 8.08 -46.06
C ARG A 81 34.80 7.67 -47.40
N ARG A 82 33.52 7.31 -47.44
CA ARG A 82 32.80 6.85 -48.63
C ARG A 82 32.90 7.82 -49.80
N ALA A 83 32.83 9.12 -49.52
CA ALA A 83 32.98 10.18 -50.52
C ALA A 83 34.35 10.20 -51.23
N GLN A 84 35.38 9.57 -50.65
CA GLN A 84 36.72 9.45 -51.26
C GLN A 84 36.78 8.31 -52.30
N PHE A 85 35.71 7.53 -52.45
CA PHE A 85 35.60 6.42 -53.39
C PHE A 85 34.66 6.80 -54.56
N SER A 86 34.98 7.84 -55.34
CA SER A 86 34.24 8.16 -56.56
C SER A 86 34.85 7.43 -57.76
N GLY A 87 34.08 6.58 -58.45
CA GLY A 87 34.52 5.92 -59.69
C GLY A 87 35.44 4.69 -59.52
N GLY A 88 35.67 4.21 -58.30
CA GLY A 88 36.00 2.80 -58.07
C GLY A 88 37.30 2.44 -57.35
N ASN A 89 38.22 3.36 -57.03
CA ASN A 89 39.51 2.93 -56.44
C ASN A 89 40.21 3.91 -55.44
N GLY A 90 39.51 4.85 -54.81
CA GLY A 90 40.16 5.76 -53.82
C GLY A 90 40.18 5.19 -52.40
N PRO A 91 40.80 5.89 -51.41
CA PRO A 91 42.13 6.49 -51.47
C PRO A 91 43.23 5.40 -51.44
N TRP A 92 44.35 5.69 -52.11
CA TRP A 92 45.45 4.75 -52.27
C TRP A 92 46.41 4.74 -51.09
N GLU A 93 46.71 3.58 -50.53
CA GLU A 93 47.80 3.41 -49.57
C GLU A 93 49.05 2.87 -50.28
N TYR A 94 50.18 3.57 -50.14
CA TYR A 94 51.47 3.07 -50.62
C TYR A 94 52.59 3.24 -49.61
N VAL A 95 53.59 2.37 -49.74
CA VAL A 95 54.80 2.36 -48.94
C VAL A 95 56.00 2.54 -49.87
N TYR A 96 56.89 3.47 -49.53
CA TYR A 96 58.14 3.72 -50.24
C TYR A 96 59.31 3.14 -49.46
N ALA A 97 60.07 2.25 -50.12
CA ALA A 97 61.28 1.65 -49.60
C ALA A 97 62.49 2.08 -50.45
N PRO A 98 63.61 2.54 -49.82
CA PRO A 98 64.77 3.06 -50.54
C PRO A 98 65.70 1.97 -51.13
N TRP A 99 65.26 0.71 -51.18
CA TRP A 99 66.00 -0.41 -51.78
C TRP A 99 65.16 -1.08 -52.87
N THR A 100 65.83 -1.88 -53.70
CA THR A 100 65.22 -2.68 -54.76
C THR A 100 65.17 -4.13 -54.30
N ASP A 101 64.03 -4.78 -54.44
CA ASP A 101 63.87 -6.22 -54.16
C ASP A 101 63.38 -7.02 -55.38
N GLY A 102 63.44 -6.41 -56.57
CA GLY A 102 63.00 -7.01 -57.82
C GLY A 102 61.58 -6.62 -58.20
N TYR A 103 60.94 -5.74 -57.43
CA TYR A 103 59.65 -5.12 -57.75
C TYR A 103 59.82 -3.96 -58.74
N THR A 104 60.45 -4.23 -59.88
CA THR A 104 60.62 -3.23 -60.94
C THR A 104 59.34 -3.15 -61.77
N GLY A 105 58.53 -2.10 -61.62
CA GLY A 105 57.29 -2.05 -62.39
C GLY A 105 56.49 -0.78 -62.30
N ASN A 106 56.79 0.15 -63.21
CA ASN A 106 56.03 1.34 -63.54
C ASN A 106 54.73 1.01 -64.32
N ARG A 107 53.96 0.00 -63.90
CA ARG A 107 52.69 -0.36 -64.54
C ARG A 107 51.70 -0.84 -63.50
N TYR A 108 50.45 -0.59 -63.82
CA TYR A 108 49.23 -1.03 -63.16
C TYR A 108 48.78 -0.08 -62.06
N ASN A 109 47.69 0.62 -62.38
CA ASN A 109 46.71 1.09 -61.41
C ASN A 109 46.57 0.01 -60.34
N ASP A 110 46.64 0.41 -59.09
CA ASP A 110 46.30 -0.49 -58.01
C ASP A 110 44.83 -0.90 -58.21
N THR A 111 44.57 -2.18 -58.46
CA THR A 111 43.23 -2.74 -58.63
C THR A 111 42.80 -3.48 -57.37
N ARG A 112 43.55 -3.32 -56.27
CA ARG A 112 43.21 -3.94 -55.00
C ARG A 112 41.90 -3.34 -54.52
N VAL A 113 40.86 -4.16 -54.57
CA VAL A 113 39.65 -3.91 -53.81
C VAL A 113 40.04 -4.10 -52.35
N GLU A 114 39.97 -3.03 -51.55
CA GLU A 114 40.32 -3.04 -50.11
C GLU A 114 39.45 -4.00 -49.28
N GLY A 115 38.54 -4.76 -49.91
CA GLY A 115 37.62 -5.72 -49.30
C GLY A 115 36.54 -5.03 -48.46
N VAL A 116 36.48 -3.70 -48.50
CA VAL A 116 35.57 -2.88 -47.73
C VAL A 116 34.21 -2.86 -48.41
N ASP A 117 33.34 -3.78 -48.00
CA ASP A 117 31.95 -3.80 -48.43
C ASP A 117 31.16 -2.72 -47.67
N TRP A 118 31.07 -1.53 -48.28
CA TRP A 118 30.29 -0.41 -47.75
C TRP A 118 28.80 -0.75 -47.53
N ASN A 119 28.27 -1.79 -48.18
CA ASN A 119 26.89 -2.25 -47.98
C ASN A 119 26.75 -3.22 -46.79
N ARG A 120 27.86 -3.80 -46.31
CA ARG A 120 27.93 -4.57 -45.05
C ARG A 120 28.33 -3.71 -43.85
N CYS A 121 28.54 -2.42 -44.06
CA CYS A 121 28.88 -1.52 -42.99
C CYS A 121 27.66 -1.24 -42.12
N ALA A 122 27.50 -2.04 -41.08
CA ALA A 122 26.50 -1.86 -40.04
C ALA A 122 27.16 -1.17 -38.84
N PRO A 123 27.07 0.16 -38.70
CA PRO A 123 27.54 0.82 -37.49
C PRO A 123 26.84 0.22 -36.26
N PRO A 124 27.48 0.26 -35.08
CA PRO A 124 26.86 -0.24 -33.86
C PRO A 124 25.51 0.45 -33.67
N ALA A 125 24.46 -0.36 -33.43
CA ALA A 125 23.13 0.17 -33.19
C ALA A 125 23.18 1.15 -32.01
N PRO A 126 22.51 2.31 -32.10
CA PRO A 126 22.54 3.28 -31.03
C PRO A 126 22.01 2.67 -29.73
N ALA A 127 22.67 3.00 -28.62
CA ALA A 127 22.33 2.46 -27.31
C ALA A 127 20.95 3.00 -26.87
N ARG A 128 20.04 2.10 -26.45
CA ARG A 128 18.70 2.43 -25.95
C ARG A 128 18.71 2.79 -24.46
N ASP A 129 19.60 3.70 -24.07
CA ASP A 129 19.88 4.05 -22.68
C ASP A 129 19.69 5.54 -22.38
N ALA A 130 19.20 6.34 -23.34
CA ALA A 130 18.85 7.74 -23.07
C ALA A 130 17.63 7.81 -22.16
N THR A 131 17.71 8.62 -21.11
CA THR A 131 16.62 8.82 -20.14
C THR A 131 16.40 10.30 -19.82
N ALA A 132 15.12 10.65 -19.68
CA ALA A 132 14.66 11.97 -19.28
C ALA A 132 13.27 11.81 -18.63
N ALA A 133 12.98 12.63 -17.63
CA ALA A 133 11.68 12.65 -16.95
C ALA A 133 11.39 14.05 -16.43
N VAL A 134 10.11 14.43 -16.42
CA VAL A 134 9.63 15.66 -15.80
C VAL A 134 8.79 15.33 -14.57
N SER A 135 8.73 16.28 -13.65
CA SER A 135 7.85 16.27 -12.48
C SER A 135 7.31 17.68 -12.23
N THR A 136 6.36 17.84 -11.32
CA THR A 136 5.87 19.16 -10.89
C THR A 136 6.05 19.35 -9.38
N THR A 137 6.28 20.59 -8.96
CA THR A 137 6.15 20.98 -7.55
C THR A 137 4.74 21.52 -7.35
N PRO A 138 3.93 20.94 -6.45
CA PRO A 138 2.55 21.35 -6.23
C PRO A 138 2.41 22.84 -5.91
N PRO A 139 1.29 23.49 -6.29
CA PRO A 139 1.05 24.89 -5.95
C PRO A 139 0.85 25.07 -4.44
N THR A 140 1.25 26.25 -3.95
CA THR A 140 0.93 26.79 -2.62
C THR A 140 0.04 28.01 -2.76
N CYS A 141 -0.28 28.67 -1.65
CA CYS A 141 -1.03 29.93 -1.66
C CYS A 141 -0.22 31.10 -2.27
N ASP A 142 1.11 31.04 -2.17
CA ASP A 142 2.00 32.11 -2.63
C ASP A 142 2.63 31.80 -4.00
N THR A 143 2.69 30.52 -4.38
CA THR A 143 3.38 30.08 -5.60
C THR A 143 2.52 29.12 -6.41
N ALA A 144 2.42 29.37 -7.71
CA ALA A 144 1.75 28.46 -8.65
C ALA A 144 2.57 27.17 -8.85
N GLU A 145 1.96 26.18 -9.49
CA GLU A 145 2.63 24.90 -9.77
C GLU A 145 3.83 25.12 -10.70
N THR A 146 4.97 24.48 -10.40
CA THR A 146 6.20 24.63 -11.19
C THR A 146 6.63 23.34 -11.84
N LEU A 147 7.05 23.41 -13.11
CA LEU A 147 7.63 22.29 -13.84
C LEU A 147 9.09 22.10 -13.40
N VAL A 148 9.43 20.86 -13.04
CA VAL A 148 10.79 20.46 -12.66
C VAL A 148 11.33 19.49 -13.70
N LEU A 149 12.44 19.88 -14.34
CA LEU A 149 13.17 19.02 -15.28
C LEU A 149 14.06 18.06 -14.48
N GLY A 150 13.83 16.76 -14.64
CA GLY A 150 14.63 15.73 -13.98
C GLY A 150 16.03 15.61 -14.56
N ARG A 151 16.87 14.84 -13.88
CA ARG A 151 18.21 14.48 -14.39
C ARG A 151 18.06 13.67 -15.67
N THR A 152 18.93 13.95 -16.64
CA THR A 152 19.05 13.17 -17.87
C THR A 152 20.24 12.22 -17.79
N ALA A 153 20.17 11.13 -18.56
CA ALA A 153 21.34 10.33 -18.92
C ALA A 153 21.39 10.22 -20.45
N ASN A 154 22.55 10.49 -21.05
CA ASN A 154 22.76 10.49 -22.50
C ASN A 154 21.72 11.30 -23.29
N ALA A 155 21.24 12.39 -22.69
CA ALA A 155 20.27 13.31 -23.29
C ALA A 155 20.43 14.72 -22.70
N THR A 156 19.94 15.72 -23.43
CA THR A 156 19.90 17.13 -23.02
C THR A 156 18.47 17.66 -23.10
N TRP A 157 18.15 18.64 -22.23
CA TRP A 157 16.86 19.32 -22.25
C TRP A 157 16.89 20.50 -23.22
N GLY A 158 15.80 20.68 -23.96
CA GLY A 158 15.45 21.94 -24.61
C GLY A 158 14.76 22.90 -23.63
N THR A 159 14.47 24.11 -24.11
CA THR A 159 13.76 25.13 -23.33
C THR A 159 12.27 24.76 -23.20
N PRO A 160 11.71 24.68 -21.98
CA PRO A 160 10.27 24.52 -21.80
C PRO A 160 9.50 25.74 -22.31
N THR A 161 8.32 25.53 -22.89
CA THR A 161 7.42 26.64 -23.25
C THR A 161 6.88 27.39 -22.02
N ARG A 162 6.87 26.74 -20.86
CA ARG A 162 6.41 27.30 -19.59
C ARG A 162 7.00 26.51 -18.42
N THR A 163 7.39 27.20 -17.36
CA THR A 163 7.93 26.60 -16.12
C THR A 163 7.08 26.85 -14.89
N THR A 164 6.09 27.75 -14.97
CA THR A 164 5.20 28.12 -13.87
C THR A 164 3.76 28.30 -14.38
N GLY A 165 2.77 27.79 -13.64
CA GLY A 165 1.36 27.90 -13.98
C GLY A 165 0.77 29.32 -13.84
N PRO A 166 -0.50 29.51 -14.23
CA PRO A 166 -1.38 28.51 -14.86
C PRO A 166 -1.14 28.39 -16.37
N GLY A 167 -1.14 27.17 -16.91
CA GLY A 167 -1.15 26.95 -18.36
C GLY A 167 -0.41 25.69 -18.83
N ALA A 168 -0.50 25.40 -20.13
CA ALA A 168 0.17 24.25 -20.73
C ALA A 168 1.68 24.46 -20.88
N TYR A 169 2.44 23.39 -20.68
CA TYR A 169 3.87 23.33 -20.99
C TYR A 169 4.16 22.25 -22.04
N SER A 170 5.24 22.47 -22.78
CA SER A 170 5.87 21.49 -23.65
C SER A 170 7.39 21.64 -23.50
N VAL A 171 8.11 20.52 -23.36
CA VAL A 171 9.57 20.49 -23.35
C VAL A 171 10.06 19.23 -24.06
N VAL A 172 11.15 19.36 -24.82
CA VAL A 172 11.75 18.26 -25.57
C VAL A 172 13.07 17.87 -24.92
N ALA A 173 13.27 16.57 -24.67
CA ALA A 173 14.59 16.00 -24.41
C ALA A 173 15.16 15.41 -25.70
N THR A 174 16.45 15.65 -25.96
CA THR A 174 17.15 15.16 -27.15
C THR A 174 18.28 14.23 -26.72
N ALA A 175 18.32 13.01 -27.25
CA ALA A 175 19.39 12.05 -26.99
C ALA A 175 20.71 12.53 -27.58
N THR A 176 21.81 12.32 -26.86
CA THR A 176 23.17 12.60 -27.33
C THR A 176 23.57 11.61 -28.43
N ASP A 177 24.52 11.98 -29.29
CA ASP A 177 24.99 11.13 -30.39
C ASP A 177 25.41 9.73 -29.94
N GLY A 178 25.00 8.72 -30.70
CA GLY A 178 25.20 7.30 -30.35
C GLY A 178 24.12 6.71 -29.43
N HIS A 179 23.19 7.52 -28.93
CA HIS A 179 22.13 7.10 -28.02
C HIS A 179 20.73 7.37 -28.58
N VAL A 180 19.75 6.61 -28.11
CA VAL A 180 18.32 6.79 -28.37
C VAL A 180 17.52 6.46 -27.11
N PHE A 181 16.29 6.97 -27.02
CA PHE A 181 15.35 6.59 -25.97
C PHE A 181 14.91 5.12 -26.14
N ALA A 182 14.24 4.56 -25.15
CA ALA A 182 13.85 3.15 -25.14
C ALA A 182 13.01 2.72 -26.37
N ASP A 183 12.20 3.64 -26.89
CA ASP A 183 11.39 3.47 -28.11
C ASP A 183 12.23 3.52 -29.41
N GLY A 184 13.48 4.00 -29.34
CA GLY A 184 14.39 4.17 -30.47
C GLY A 184 14.37 5.59 -31.05
N ALA A 185 13.60 6.52 -30.48
CA ALA A 185 13.56 7.90 -30.94
C ALA A 185 14.79 8.70 -30.46
N ARG A 186 15.19 9.71 -31.23
CA ARG A 186 16.20 10.70 -30.82
C ARG A 186 15.65 11.79 -29.92
N THR A 187 14.34 12.01 -29.94
CA THR A 187 13.69 13.05 -29.14
C THR A 187 12.52 12.46 -28.37
N ARG A 188 12.24 13.07 -27.22
CA ARG A 188 11.08 12.75 -26.41
C ARG A 188 10.43 14.05 -25.93
N THR A 189 9.16 14.23 -26.28
CA THR A 189 8.39 15.42 -25.90
C THR A 189 7.58 15.12 -24.64
N PHE A 190 7.61 16.05 -23.68
CA PHE A 190 6.81 16.03 -22.47
C PHE A 190 5.85 17.21 -22.52
N THR A 191 4.56 16.92 -22.35
CA THR A 191 3.49 17.92 -22.32
C THR A 191 2.64 17.74 -21.06
N GLY A 192 2.05 18.84 -20.60
CA GLY A 192 1.14 18.83 -19.46
C GLY A 192 0.59 20.23 -19.18
N SER A 193 -0.16 20.36 -18.10
CA SER A 193 -0.71 21.63 -17.61
C SER A 193 -0.23 21.89 -16.18
N LEU A 194 0.14 23.14 -15.90
CA LEU A 194 0.49 23.61 -14.56
C LEU A 194 -0.70 24.37 -13.97
N ALA A 195 -1.08 24.06 -12.74
CA ALA A 195 -2.12 24.75 -12.00
C ALA A 195 -1.67 26.15 -11.54
N ASP A 196 -2.63 27.05 -11.32
CA ASP A 196 -2.38 28.32 -10.63
C ASP A 196 -2.07 28.07 -9.13
N ARG A 197 -1.73 29.13 -8.41
CA ARG A 197 -1.67 29.15 -6.95
C ARG A 197 -3.00 28.68 -6.34
N ARG A 198 -2.90 28.08 -5.17
CA ARG A 198 -4.07 27.76 -4.34
C ARG A 198 -4.78 29.04 -3.92
N SER A 199 -6.09 28.96 -3.75
CA SER A 199 -6.93 30.10 -3.39
C SER A 199 -8.10 29.65 -2.52
N GLY A 200 -8.79 30.62 -1.92
CA GLY A 200 -9.93 30.34 -1.05
C GLY A 200 -9.53 30.00 0.39
N GLN A 201 -10.44 29.33 1.09
CA GLN A 201 -10.36 29.10 2.55
C GLN A 201 -9.07 28.38 2.99
N GLU A 202 -8.52 27.50 2.16
CA GLU A 202 -7.29 26.75 2.48
C GLU A 202 -6.05 27.65 2.65
N CYS A 203 -6.11 28.90 2.18
CA CYS A 203 -5.03 29.88 2.26
C CYS A 203 -5.21 30.94 3.35
N ALA A 204 -6.35 30.97 4.02
CA ALA A 204 -6.72 32.05 4.94
C ALA A 204 -6.34 31.84 6.41
N GLY A 205 -5.70 30.71 6.73
CA GLY A 205 -5.42 30.32 8.11
C GLY A 205 -6.69 29.90 8.90
N PRO A 206 -6.55 29.61 10.20
CA PRO A 206 -7.68 29.21 11.03
C PRO A 206 -8.68 30.37 11.19
N ALA A 207 -9.96 30.03 11.34
CA ALA A 207 -10.99 31.01 11.63
C ALA A 207 -10.65 31.79 12.92
N PRO A 208 -10.92 33.10 12.98
CA PRO A 208 -10.81 33.87 14.21
C PRO A 208 -11.64 33.23 15.34
N ALA A 209 -11.17 33.37 16.58
CA ALA A 209 -11.90 32.90 17.75
C ALA A 209 -13.24 33.66 17.90
N ASP A 210 -14.23 32.98 18.48
CA ASP A 210 -15.55 33.56 18.72
C ASP A 210 -15.45 34.81 19.61
N GLU A 211 -16.17 35.86 19.21
CA GLU A 211 -16.24 37.11 19.97
C GLU A 211 -17.34 36.99 21.05
N ARG A 212 -17.08 37.50 22.26
CA ARG A 212 -18.00 37.46 23.40
C ARG A 212 -18.27 38.86 23.97
N GLN A 213 -19.51 39.09 24.39
CA GLN A 213 -19.93 40.30 25.11
C GLN A 213 -20.72 39.91 26.36
N THR A 214 -20.59 40.72 27.42
CA THR A 214 -21.32 40.57 28.68
C THR A 214 -22.07 41.84 29.07
N ARG A 215 -23.22 41.73 29.72
CA ARG A 215 -23.97 42.85 30.31
C ARG A 215 -24.58 42.50 31.68
N PRO A 216 -24.71 43.45 32.62
CA PRO A 216 -25.42 43.24 33.87
C PRO A 216 -26.95 43.42 33.73
N VAL A 217 -27.73 42.65 34.48
CA VAL A 217 -29.20 42.73 34.56
C VAL A 217 -29.62 42.69 36.04
N ALA A 218 -30.48 43.64 36.46
CA ALA A 218 -31.06 43.66 37.80
C ALA A 218 -32.38 42.87 37.83
N GLY A 219 -32.56 42.03 38.85
CA GLY A 219 -33.82 41.33 39.10
C GLY A 219 -34.83 42.15 39.88
N THR A 220 -36.02 41.58 40.05
CA THR A 220 -37.11 42.17 40.83
C THR A 220 -36.77 42.19 42.32
N PRO A 221 -36.96 43.31 43.04
CA PRO A 221 -36.76 43.37 44.49
C PRO A 221 -37.76 42.47 45.24
N ASP A 222 -37.28 41.73 46.23
CA ASP A 222 -38.09 40.96 47.18
C ASP A 222 -38.19 41.72 48.50
N CYS A 223 -39.40 42.24 48.80
CA CYS A 223 -39.66 43.05 49.99
C CYS A 223 -39.83 42.24 51.28
N GLY A 224 -39.88 40.90 51.22
CA GLY A 224 -39.87 40.05 52.42
C GLY A 224 -38.51 40.07 53.14
N PRO A 225 -37.44 39.56 52.52
CA PRO A 225 -36.07 39.67 53.03
C PRO A 225 -35.43 41.03 52.75
N ARG A 226 -36.11 41.92 52.01
CA ARG A 226 -35.59 43.21 51.53
C ARG A 226 -34.29 43.04 50.75
N THR A 227 -34.32 42.27 49.66
CA THR A 227 -33.13 42.04 48.82
C THR A 227 -33.43 42.18 47.34
N VAL A 228 -32.40 42.50 46.54
CA VAL A 228 -32.44 42.49 45.08
C VAL A 228 -31.32 41.60 44.55
N THR A 229 -31.64 40.70 43.62
CA THR A 229 -30.66 39.79 42.99
C THR A 229 -30.40 40.23 41.55
N SER A 230 -29.14 40.48 41.20
CA SER A 230 -28.70 40.80 39.82
C SER A 230 -27.88 39.65 39.23
N TRP A 231 -27.73 39.60 37.91
CA TRP A 231 -26.91 38.60 37.21
C TRP A 231 -26.25 39.19 35.96
N THR A 232 -25.31 38.44 35.37
CA THR A 232 -24.67 38.76 34.09
C THR A 232 -25.29 37.93 32.97
N GLU A 233 -25.54 38.55 31.83
CA GLU A 233 -25.84 37.85 30.58
C GLU A 233 -24.67 37.93 29.61
N GLU A 234 -24.45 36.90 28.82
CA GLU A 234 -23.47 36.86 27.73
C GLU A 234 -24.12 36.53 26.37
N ARG A 235 -23.45 36.94 25.30
CA ARG A 235 -23.74 36.51 23.93
C ARG A 235 -22.44 36.35 23.13
N SER A 236 -22.48 35.55 22.07
CA SER A 236 -21.32 35.31 21.21
C SER A 236 -21.68 35.36 19.71
N ARG A 237 -20.67 35.57 18.86
CA ARG A 237 -20.78 35.37 17.40
C ARG A 237 -19.53 34.66 16.87
N SER A 238 -19.72 33.83 15.86
CA SER A 238 -18.66 33.11 15.16
C SER A 238 -18.35 33.76 13.81
N TYR A 239 -17.21 33.40 13.22
CA TYR A 239 -16.80 33.87 11.90
C TYR A 239 -16.97 32.76 10.86
N ALA A 240 -17.45 33.10 9.66
CA ALA A 240 -17.60 32.17 8.54
C ALA A 240 -16.81 32.65 7.32
N TRP A 241 -16.25 31.73 6.53
CA TRP A 241 -15.53 32.09 5.30
C TRP A 241 -16.51 32.62 4.24
N SER A 242 -16.21 33.80 3.69
CA SER A 242 -16.93 34.37 2.54
C SER A 242 -16.05 34.27 1.30
N GLU A 243 -16.45 33.44 0.33
CA GLU A 243 -15.75 33.34 -0.96
C GLU A 243 -15.80 34.66 -1.75
N ALA A 244 -16.88 35.43 -1.61
CA ALA A 244 -17.03 36.71 -2.29
C ALA A 244 -16.06 37.79 -1.76
N GLU A 245 -15.78 37.76 -0.45
CA GLU A 245 -14.90 38.75 0.19
C GLU A 245 -13.46 38.24 0.38
N GLY A 246 -13.20 36.95 0.13
CA GLY A 246 -11.90 36.32 0.33
C GLY A 246 -11.40 36.41 1.78
N ARG A 247 -12.31 36.45 2.75
CA ARG A 247 -11.99 36.56 4.19
C ARG A 247 -13.07 35.95 5.08
N TYR A 248 -12.73 35.71 6.34
CA TYR A 248 -13.69 35.39 7.38
C TYR A 248 -14.53 36.62 7.74
N VAL A 249 -15.86 36.50 7.65
CA VAL A 249 -16.83 37.55 8.00
C VAL A 249 -17.57 37.18 9.28
N PRO A 250 -17.87 38.16 10.16
CA PRO A 250 -18.59 37.90 11.40
C PRO A 250 -20.06 37.52 11.11
N GLY A 251 -20.52 36.44 11.75
CA GLY A 251 -21.91 36.03 11.74
C GLY A 251 -22.79 36.89 12.66
N ALA A 252 -24.07 36.52 12.73
CA ALA A 252 -25.02 37.15 13.64
C ALA A 252 -24.67 36.87 15.11
N TRP A 253 -24.97 37.84 15.98
CA TRP A 253 -24.89 37.64 17.43
C TRP A 253 -25.96 36.67 17.90
N SER A 254 -25.60 35.78 18.84
CA SER A 254 -26.56 34.99 19.59
C SER A 254 -27.45 35.89 20.46
N THR A 255 -28.57 35.34 20.93
CA THR A 255 -29.38 35.95 21.99
C THR A 255 -28.56 36.07 23.28
N TRP A 256 -28.90 37.06 24.10
CA TRP A 256 -28.35 37.18 25.44
C TRP A 256 -28.82 36.01 26.30
N THR A 257 -27.90 35.40 27.02
CA THR A 257 -28.15 34.24 27.87
C THR A 257 -27.54 34.49 29.24
N LYS A 258 -28.26 34.16 30.30
CA LYS A 258 -27.75 34.31 31.67
C LYS A 258 -26.52 33.43 31.89
N VAL A 259 -25.43 34.03 32.39
CA VAL A 259 -24.21 33.31 32.79
C VAL A 259 -24.51 32.57 34.10
N ALA A 260 -24.39 31.24 34.06
CA ALA A 260 -24.65 30.41 35.22
C ALA A 260 -23.72 30.77 36.39
N GLY A 261 -24.28 30.97 37.59
CA GLY A 261 -23.52 31.31 38.80
C GLY A 261 -23.07 32.77 38.88
N SER A 262 -23.56 33.65 38.00
CA SER A 262 -23.26 35.09 38.03
C SER A 262 -24.18 35.90 38.95
N GLU A 263 -25.09 35.24 39.66
CA GLU A 263 -26.05 35.89 40.55
C GLU A 263 -25.37 36.54 41.75
N ARG A 264 -25.82 37.76 42.09
CA ARG A 264 -25.38 38.49 43.26
C ARG A 264 -26.56 39.16 43.94
N THR A 265 -26.74 38.91 45.23
CA THR A 265 -27.81 39.46 46.05
C THR A 265 -27.29 40.63 46.90
N ALA A 266 -28.04 41.73 46.92
CA ALA A 266 -27.75 42.92 47.72
C ALA A 266 -29.01 43.39 48.48
N PRO A 267 -28.90 44.19 49.55
CA PRO A 267 -30.06 44.75 50.26
C PRO A 267 -30.91 45.65 49.36
N ALA A 268 -32.23 45.58 49.51
CA ALA A 268 -33.20 46.47 48.86
C ALA A 268 -33.35 47.77 49.65
N THR A 269 -33.50 48.89 48.94
CA THR A 269 -33.62 50.23 49.56
C THR A 269 -35.04 50.49 50.08
N ASP A 270 -35.19 51.48 50.97
CA ASP A 270 -36.50 51.85 51.52
C ASP A 270 -37.47 52.43 50.49
N GLU A 271 -36.93 52.97 49.40
CA GLU A 271 -37.67 53.38 48.21
C GLU A 271 -38.23 52.18 47.41
N GLN A 272 -37.59 51.02 47.52
CA GLN A 272 -38.06 49.77 46.91
C GLN A 272 -39.13 49.07 47.77
N CYS A 273 -39.26 49.37 49.08
CA CYS A 273 -40.20 48.70 50.01
C CYS A 273 -40.62 49.56 51.27
N PRO A 274 -41.79 50.27 51.27
CA PRO A 274 -42.29 51.11 52.40
C PRO A 274 -43.16 50.40 53.49
N PRO A 275 -43.38 50.98 54.72
CA PRO A 275 -44.11 50.34 55.84
C PRO A 275 -45.64 50.63 55.95
N ALA A 276 -46.44 49.68 56.48
CA ALA A 276 -47.92 49.69 56.51
C ALA A 276 -48.54 49.60 57.94
N ALA A 277 -49.79 50.08 58.12
CA ALA A 277 -50.63 49.82 59.31
C ALA A 277 -50.83 48.32 59.49
N ILE A 278 -50.59 47.78 60.68
CA ILE A 278 -50.22 46.37 60.86
C ILE A 278 -51.48 45.47 60.77
N PRO A 279 -51.65 44.69 59.68
CA PRO A 279 -52.76 43.76 59.52
C PRO A 279 -52.43 42.41 60.21
N ASP A 280 -52.08 42.45 61.49
CA ASP A 280 -51.61 41.29 62.25
C ASP A 280 -52.65 40.74 63.24
N ALA A 281 -53.87 41.29 63.30
CA ALA A 281 -54.95 40.62 63.99
C ALA A 281 -55.31 39.35 63.22
N THR A 282 -55.15 38.21 63.86
CA THR A 282 -55.38 36.90 63.23
C THR A 282 -56.30 36.04 64.09
N ALA A 283 -57.22 35.38 63.39
CA ALA A 283 -58.12 34.40 63.94
C ALA A 283 -58.47 33.44 62.79
N ALA A 284 -58.46 32.15 63.07
CA ALA A 284 -58.84 31.13 62.10
C ALA A 284 -59.57 29.99 62.81
N VAL A 285 -60.66 29.53 62.22
CA VAL A 285 -61.25 28.24 62.57
C VAL A 285 -60.70 27.17 61.64
N SER A 286 -60.60 25.96 62.14
CA SER A 286 -60.32 24.78 61.33
C SER A 286 -61.27 23.66 61.75
N THR A 287 -61.33 22.62 60.95
CA THR A 287 -62.01 21.38 61.34
C THR A 287 -60.99 20.26 61.42
N THR A 288 -61.19 19.34 62.36
CA THR A 288 -60.54 18.03 62.31
C THR A 288 -61.38 17.18 61.37
N PRO A 289 -60.85 16.79 60.18
CA PRO A 289 -61.61 16.06 59.18
C PRO A 289 -62.22 14.78 59.76
N PRO A 290 -63.39 14.34 59.26
CA PRO A 290 -63.94 13.07 59.69
C PRO A 290 -62.99 11.94 59.31
N THR A 291 -62.81 10.99 60.20
CA THR A 291 -62.11 9.73 59.94
C THR A 291 -63.14 8.62 59.72
N CYS A 292 -62.70 7.39 59.47
CA CYS A 292 -63.61 6.25 59.39
C CYS A 292 -64.24 5.95 60.79
N ASP A 293 -63.69 6.50 61.88
CA ASP A 293 -64.13 6.25 63.28
C ASP A 293 -64.69 7.49 64.02
N THR A 294 -64.42 8.71 63.55
CA THR A 294 -64.85 9.97 64.21
C THR A 294 -65.46 10.97 63.23
N ALA A 295 -66.53 11.65 63.64
CA ALA A 295 -67.14 12.75 62.90
C ALA A 295 -66.27 14.02 62.90
N GLU A 296 -66.58 14.96 62.03
CA GLU A 296 -65.82 16.21 61.89
C GLU A 296 -65.99 17.11 63.12
N THR A 297 -64.89 17.70 63.59
CA THR A 297 -64.87 18.50 64.84
C THR A 297 -64.36 19.91 64.57
N LEU A 298 -65.07 20.95 65.02
CA LEU A 298 -64.61 22.34 64.94
C LEU A 298 -63.48 22.60 65.94
N VAL A 299 -62.39 23.20 65.47
CA VAL A 299 -61.24 23.59 66.28
C VAL A 299 -61.03 25.10 66.13
N LEU A 300 -61.11 25.82 67.24
CA LEU A 300 -60.76 27.24 67.29
C LEU A 300 -59.24 27.39 67.34
N GLY A 301 -58.68 28.07 66.35
CA GLY A 301 -57.24 28.33 66.30
C GLY A 301 -56.80 29.33 67.37
N ARG A 302 -55.49 29.44 67.58
CA ARG A 302 -54.94 30.54 68.41
C ARG A 302 -55.20 31.87 67.72
N THR A 303 -55.52 32.89 68.50
CA THR A 303 -55.61 34.28 68.02
C THR A 303 -54.30 35.02 68.32
N ALA A 304 -53.98 36.01 67.48
CA ALA A 304 -52.99 37.04 67.80
C ALA A 304 -53.67 38.39 67.63
N ASN A 305 -53.52 39.27 68.64
CA ASN A 305 -54.16 40.59 68.68
C ASN A 305 -55.67 40.52 68.37
N ALA A 306 -56.33 39.43 68.81
CA ALA A 306 -57.75 39.19 68.68
C ALA A 306 -58.25 38.21 69.77
N THR A 307 -59.56 38.14 70.00
CA THR A 307 -60.21 37.25 70.98
C THR A 307 -61.42 36.53 70.37
N TRP A 308 -61.70 35.29 70.81
CA TRP A 308 -62.83 34.47 70.34
C TRP A 308 -64.09 34.62 71.18
N GLY A 309 -65.25 34.58 70.52
CA GLY A 309 -66.55 34.31 71.15
C GLY A 309 -66.83 32.81 71.32
N THR A 310 -68.03 32.48 71.82
CA THR A 310 -68.46 31.08 72.01
C THR A 310 -69.08 30.51 70.73
N PRO A 311 -68.65 29.32 70.25
CA PRO A 311 -69.25 28.69 69.07
C PRO A 311 -70.65 28.13 69.33
N THR A 312 -71.48 28.09 68.28
CA THR A 312 -72.82 27.47 68.37
C THR A 312 -72.81 25.93 68.30
N ARG A 313 -71.74 25.31 67.77
CA ARG A 313 -71.57 23.84 67.69
C ARG A 313 -70.09 23.48 67.53
N THR A 314 -69.67 22.33 68.07
CA THR A 314 -68.27 21.88 68.01
C THR A 314 -68.05 20.48 67.40
N THR A 315 -69.10 19.66 67.23
CA THR A 315 -69.02 18.32 66.59
C THR A 315 -70.16 18.11 65.59
N GLY A 316 -69.87 17.42 64.48
CA GLY A 316 -70.85 17.10 63.45
C GLY A 316 -71.83 15.97 63.79
N PRO A 317 -72.89 15.79 62.98
CA PRO A 317 -73.22 16.61 61.82
C PRO A 317 -73.96 17.91 62.19
N GLY A 318 -73.71 19.01 61.47
CA GLY A 318 -74.50 20.26 61.52
C GLY A 318 -73.70 21.57 61.48
N ALA A 319 -74.40 22.71 61.43
CA ALA A 319 -73.79 24.03 61.24
C ALA A 319 -73.23 24.64 62.54
N TYR A 320 -72.15 25.42 62.41
CA TYR A 320 -71.56 26.23 63.47
C TYR A 320 -71.41 27.71 63.06
N SER A 321 -71.32 28.59 64.05
CA SER A 321 -70.98 30.01 63.92
C SER A 321 -70.15 30.47 65.13
N VAL A 322 -69.10 31.27 64.91
CA VAL A 322 -68.25 31.88 65.95
C VAL A 322 -67.62 33.18 65.44
N VAL A 323 -67.42 34.17 66.31
CA VAL A 323 -66.88 35.49 65.96
C VAL A 323 -65.54 35.72 66.65
N ALA A 324 -64.57 36.31 65.94
CA ALA A 324 -63.33 36.86 66.49
C ALA A 324 -63.32 38.39 66.42
N THR A 325 -62.74 39.03 67.44
CA THR A 325 -62.66 40.50 67.56
C THR A 325 -61.21 40.93 67.75
N ALA A 326 -60.71 41.85 66.92
CA ALA A 326 -59.35 42.41 66.96
C ALA A 326 -59.14 43.35 68.15
N THR A 327 -57.93 43.37 68.69
CA THR A 327 -57.47 44.24 69.79
C THR A 327 -57.08 45.62 69.24
N ASP A 328 -57.20 46.66 70.07
CA ASP A 328 -56.94 48.05 69.68
C ASP A 328 -55.56 48.26 69.02
N GLY A 329 -55.52 49.02 67.92
CA GLY A 329 -54.31 49.29 67.13
C GLY A 329 -54.02 48.29 66.00
N HIS A 330 -54.76 47.18 65.96
CA HIS A 330 -54.61 46.10 64.99
C HIS A 330 -55.91 45.89 64.20
N VAL A 331 -55.80 45.38 62.98
CA VAL A 331 -56.96 45.04 62.14
C VAL A 331 -56.73 43.67 61.50
N PHE A 332 -57.80 42.98 61.14
CA PHE A 332 -57.69 41.81 60.29
C PHE A 332 -57.17 42.24 58.90
N ALA A 333 -56.68 41.28 58.10
CA ALA A 333 -56.06 41.57 56.81
C ALA A 333 -56.94 42.35 55.80
N ASP A 334 -58.26 42.36 56.00
CA ASP A 334 -59.24 43.14 55.24
C ASP A 334 -59.50 44.55 55.81
N GLY A 335 -58.82 44.93 56.89
CA GLY A 335 -58.98 46.19 57.60
C GLY A 335 -60.10 46.20 58.66
N ALA A 336 -60.83 45.08 58.83
CA ALA A 336 -61.95 45.02 59.75
C ALA A 336 -61.53 44.77 61.21
N ARG A 337 -62.38 45.18 62.17
CA ARG A 337 -62.20 44.92 63.62
C ARG A 337 -62.82 43.61 64.10
N THR A 338 -63.69 42.98 63.32
CA THR A 338 -64.37 41.74 63.67
C THR A 338 -64.41 40.82 62.48
N ARG A 339 -64.33 39.51 62.72
CA ARG A 339 -64.42 38.49 61.68
C ARG A 339 -65.30 37.33 62.15
N THR A 340 -66.35 37.04 61.39
CA THR A 340 -67.28 35.95 61.66
C THR A 340 -66.90 34.71 60.85
N PHE A 341 -66.98 33.54 61.48
CA PHE A 341 -66.71 32.24 60.87
C PHE A 341 -67.95 31.36 61.00
N THR A 342 -68.46 30.88 59.87
CA THR A 342 -69.57 29.94 59.79
C THR A 342 -69.17 28.74 58.95
N GLY A 343 -69.79 27.59 59.20
CA GLY A 343 -69.55 26.37 58.41
C GLY A 343 -70.45 25.22 58.83
N SER A 344 -70.24 24.06 58.22
CA SER A 344 -70.95 22.81 58.52
C SER A 344 -69.96 21.69 58.80
N LEU A 345 -70.20 20.92 59.85
CA LEU A 345 -69.39 19.75 60.21
C LEU A 345 -70.04 18.48 59.65
N ALA A 346 -69.24 17.67 58.95
CA ALA A 346 -69.65 16.41 58.35
C ALA A 346 -69.67 15.22 59.33
N ASP A 347 -70.35 14.15 58.93
CA ASP A 347 -70.32 12.84 59.61
C ASP A 347 -69.06 12.03 59.21
N ARG A 348 -68.84 10.86 59.81
CA ARG A 348 -67.69 9.95 59.56
C ARG A 348 -67.57 9.43 58.10
N ARG A 349 -66.35 9.12 57.64
CA ARG A 349 -66.04 8.63 56.27
C ARG A 349 -66.33 7.13 56.07
N SER A 350 -66.56 6.69 54.81
CA SER A 350 -66.72 5.26 54.46
C SER A 350 -66.28 4.94 53.01
N GLY A 351 -65.90 3.68 52.72
CA GLY A 351 -65.64 3.18 51.35
C GLY A 351 -64.18 3.24 50.87
N GLN A 352 -63.99 3.36 49.54
CA GLN A 352 -62.69 3.36 48.83
C GLN A 352 -61.71 4.43 49.37
N GLU A 353 -62.22 5.48 50.00
CA GLU A 353 -61.42 6.54 50.65
C GLU A 353 -60.69 6.09 51.92
N CYS A 354 -61.02 4.91 52.47
CA CYS A 354 -60.31 4.29 53.59
C CYS A 354 -59.26 3.25 53.11
N ALA A 355 -59.00 3.10 51.80
CA ALA A 355 -57.98 2.20 51.22
C ALA A 355 -56.76 2.96 50.65
N GLY A 356 -55.55 2.41 50.81
CA GLY A 356 -54.28 3.04 50.35
C GLY A 356 -54.14 3.14 48.81
N PRO A 357 -53.08 3.83 48.29
CA PRO A 357 -52.93 4.08 46.85
C PRO A 357 -52.69 2.80 46.03
N ALA A 358 -53.11 2.82 44.76
CA ALA A 358 -52.93 1.72 43.81
C ALA A 358 -51.43 1.38 43.59
N PRO A 359 -51.05 0.10 43.45
CA PRO A 359 -49.68 -0.29 43.10
C PRO A 359 -49.25 0.23 41.72
N ALA A 360 -47.95 0.49 41.54
CA ALA A 360 -47.38 0.91 40.27
C ALA A 360 -47.45 -0.21 39.20
N ALA A 361 -47.55 0.17 37.92
CA ALA A 361 -47.61 -0.77 36.81
C ALA A 361 -46.31 -1.58 36.67
N GLU A 362 -46.46 -2.87 36.37
CA GLU A 362 -45.32 -3.77 36.10
C GLU A 362 -44.91 -3.68 34.63
N VAL A 363 -43.60 -3.74 34.36
CA VAL A 363 -43.01 -3.71 33.00
C VAL A 363 -42.09 -4.91 32.80
N GLU A 364 -42.20 -5.57 31.65
CA GLU A 364 -41.36 -6.69 31.24
C GLU A 364 -40.73 -6.41 29.87
N SER A 365 -39.46 -6.75 29.69
CA SER A 365 -38.71 -6.56 28.43
C SER A 365 -38.09 -7.86 27.92
N ARG A 366 -37.98 -8.00 26.59
CA ARG A 366 -37.30 -9.14 25.93
C ARG A 366 -36.54 -8.69 24.68
N THR A 367 -35.47 -9.42 24.33
CA THR A 367 -34.76 -9.22 23.06
C THR A 367 -35.22 -10.23 22.01
N VAL A 368 -35.60 -9.75 20.84
CA VAL A 368 -36.03 -10.56 19.70
C VAL A 368 -34.95 -10.51 18.60
N PRO A 369 -34.38 -11.66 18.20
CA PRO A 369 -33.43 -11.71 17.08
C PRO A 369 -34.19 -11.60 15.75
N GLY A 370 -33.71 -10.73 14.85
CA GLY A 370 -34.19 -10.67 13.48
C GLY A 370 -33.65 -11.79 12.60
N ALA A 371 -34.15 -11.84 11.36
CA ALA A 371 -33.61 -12.74 10.35
C ALA A 371 -32.16 -12.33 9.99
N PRO A 372 -31.22 -13.28 9.87
CA PRO A 372 -29.86 -12.96 9.45
C PRO A 372 -29.82 -12.57 7.96
N ASP A 373 -29.10 -11.50 7.64
CA ASP A 373 -28.75 -11.13 6.27
C ASP A 373 -27.42 -11.80 5.91
N CYS A 374 -27.48 -12.85 5.10
CA CYS A 374 -26.30 -13.60 4.68
C CYS A 374 -25.52 -12.96 3.50
N VAL A 375 -26.00 -11.85 2.93
CA VAL A 375 -25.23 -11.03 1.98
C VAL A 375 -24.25 -10.16 2.76
N THR A 376 -24.72 -9.49 3.82
CA THR A 376 -23.89 -8.64 4.68
C THR A 376 -23.25 -9.40 5.86
N ARG A 377 -23.67 -10.66 6.11
CA ARG A 377 -23.32 -11.49 7.28
C ARG A 377 -23.62 -10.79 8.60
N THR A 378 -24.80 -10.19 8.72
CA THR A 378 -25.24 -9.50 9.94
C THR A 378 -26.60 -10.00 10.40
N VAL A 379 -26.88 -9.84 11.70
CA VAL A 379 -28.21 -10.05 12.28
C VAL A 379 -28.59 -8.83 13.11
N THR A 380 -29.79 -8.31 12.89
CA THR A 380 -30.32 -7.17 13.65
C THR A 380 -31.32 -7.68 14.67
N SER A 381 -31.08 -7.45 15.95
CA SER A 381 -32.04 -7.72 17.03
C SER A 381 -32.67 -6.43 17.53
N TRP A 382 -33.86 -6.52 18.12
CA TRP A 382 -34.54 -5.39 18.77
C TRP A 382 -35.13 -5.81 20.11
N SER A 383 -35.48 -4.83 20.95
CA SER A 383 -36.17 -5.08 22.21
C SER A 383 -37.68 -4.83 22.07
N GLU A 384 -38.47 -5.63 22.77
CA GLU A 384 -39.91 -5.44 22.93
C GLU A 384 -40.24 -5.34 24.42
N GLU A 385 -41.25 -4.55 24.75
CA GLU A 385 -41.74 -4.35 26.12
C GLU A 385 -43.25 -4.54 26.19
N ARG A 386 -43.74 -4.92 27.37
CA ARG A 386 -45.17 -4.94 27.74
C ARG A 386 -45.35 -4.53 29.18
N SER A 387 -46.56 -4.11 29.54
CA SER A 387 -46.91 -3.65 30.89
C SER A 387 -48.30 -4.11 31.32
N ARG A 388 -48.56 -4.12 32.64
CA ARG A 388 -49.90 -4.31 33.22
C ARG A 388 -50.12 -3.40 34.42
N GLY A 389 -51.34 -2.88 34.56
CA GLY A 389 -51.79 -2.07 35.71
C GLY A 389 -52.50 -2.90 36.77
N TYR A 390 -53.04 -2.22 37.78
CA TYR A 390 -53.83 -2.80 38.87
C TYR A 390 -55.19 -2.10 38.96
N GLU A 391 -56.28 -2.86 39.06
CA GLU A 391 -57.65 -2.35 39.14
C GLU A 391 -58.29 -2.65 40.50
N TRP A 392 -59.11 -1.72 41.00
CA TRP A 392 -59.79 -1.87 42.30
C TRP A 392 -60.95 -2.85 42.19
N SER A 393 -60.95 -3.88 43.03
CA SER A 393 -62.07 -4.80 43.20
C SER A 393 -62.89 -4.40 44.42
N ALA A 394 -64.10 -3.85 44.19
CA ALA A 394 -65.03 -3.53 45.27
C ALA A 394 -65.51 -4.78 46.04
N ALA A 395 -65.53 -5.94 45.38
CA ALA A 395 -65.91 -7.22 46.00
C ALA A 395 -64.83 -7.77 46.94
N GLU A 396 -63.55 -7.54 46.63
CA GLU A 396 -62.43 -8.00 47.46
C GLU A 396 -61.81 -6.89 48.32
N ASN A 397 -62.29 -5.65 48.17
CA ASN A 397 -61.81 -4.45 48.86
C ASN A 397 -60.28 -4.27 48.74
N ARG A 398 -59.70 -4.58 47.57
CA ARG A 398 -58.26 -4.47 47.25
C ARG A 398 -58.00 -4.32 45.75
N TYR A 399 -56.77 -3.92 45.38
CA TYR A 399 -56.30 -3.85 43.99
C TYR A 399 -55.83 -5.22 43.46
N LEU A 400 -56.24 -5.60 42.25
CA LEU A 400 -55.85 -6.84 41.57
C LEU A 400 -55.13 -6.54 40.23
N PRO A 401 -54.13 -7.36 39.81
CA PRO A 401 -53.40 -7.12 38.58
C PRO A 401 -54.27 -7.36 37.34
N GLY A 402 -54.22 -6.41 36.40
CA GLY A 402 -54.90 -6.48 35.11
C GLY A 402 -54.16 -7.33 34.06
N ALA A 403 -54.72 -7.38 32.85
CA ALA A 403 -54.12 -8.08 31.72
C ALA A 403 -52.84 -7.38 31.23
N TRP A 404 -51.87 -8.18 30.77
CA TRP A 404 -50.69 -7.66 30.09
C TRP A 404 -51.05 -7.04 28.73
N THR A 405 -50.42 -5.92 28.41
CA THR A 405 -50.46 -5.36 27.06
C THR A 405 -49.72 -6.29 26.06
N PRO A 406 -50.04 -6.21 24.76
CA PRO A 406 -49.26 -6.88 23.73
C PRO A 406 -47.80 -6.38 23.72
N TRP A 407 -46.87 -7.28 23.38
CA TRP A 407 -45.47 -6.91 23.18
C TRP A 407 -45.36 -5.83 22.10
N THR A 408 -44.75 -4.72 22.46
CA THR A 408 -44.56 -3.58 21.58
C THR A 408 -43.08 -3.32 21.41
N ARG A 409 -42.63 -3.11 20.18
CA ARG A 409 -41.23 -2.85 19.84
C ARG A 409 -40.78 -1.51 20.40
N THR A 410 -39.68 -1.49 21.13
CA THR A 410 -39.08 -0.28 21.68
C THR A 410 -38.38 0.49 20.55
N PRO A 411 -38.83 1.71 20.19
CA PRO A 411 -38.21 2.49 19.11
C PRO A 411 -36.72 2.76 19.38
N GLY A 412 -35.87 2.54 18.38
CA GLY A 412 -34.42 2.78 18.47
C GLY A 412 -33.62 1.72 19.24
N SER A 413 -34.24 0.59 19.60
CA SER A 413 -33.57 -0.53 20.28
C SER A 413 -32.82 -1.48 19.32
N GLU A 414 -32.72 -1.13 18.03
CA GLU A 414 -32.06 -1.96 17.04
C GLU A 414 -30.55 -2.05 17.28
N GLN A 415 -30.05 -3.28 17.34
CA GLN A 415 -28.62 -3.55 17.39
C GLN A 415 -28.26 -4.56 16.31
N THR A 416 -27.29 -4.20 15.47
CA THR A 416 -26.78 -5.06 14.40
C THR A 416 -25.45 -5.66 14.83
N VAL A 417 -25.39 -6.98 14.91
CA VAL A 417 -24.18 -7.74 15.26
C VAL A 417 -23.78 -8.68 14.13
N PRO A 418 -22.50 -9.12 14.06
CA PRO A 418 -22.08 -10.09 13.07
C PRO A 418 -22.86 -11.41 13.20
N ALA A 419 -23.37 -11.93 12.08
CA ALA A 419 -24.03 -13.23 12.05
C ALA A 419 -23.00 -14.35 12.20
N THR A 420 -23.32 -15.35 13.03
CA THR A 420 -22.46 -16.52 13.23
C THR A 420 -22.43 -17.43 12.00
N ASP A 421 -21.38 -18.24 11.86
CA ASP A 421 -21.29 -19.21 10.76
C ASP A 421 -22.39 -20.30 10.80
N GLN A 422 -23.02 -20.51 11.96
CA GLN A 422 -24.20 -21.37 12.10
C GLN A 422 -25.46 -20.70 11.53
N GLN A 423 -25.57 -19.37 11.59
CA GLN A 423 -26.68 -18.59 11.04
C GLN A 423 -26.52 -18.31 9.53
N CYS A 424 -25.28 -18.17 9.04
CA CYS A 424 -24.98 -18.00 7.61
C CYS A 424 -23.84 -18.94 7.16
N PRO A 425 -24.14 -20.22 6.87
CA PRO A 425 -23.14 -21.17 6.42
C PRO A 425 -22.50 -20.75 5.10
N PRO A 426 -21.18 -20.87 4.93
CA PRO A 426 -20.51 -20.51 3.68
C PRO A 426 -21.00 -21.41 2.52
N ARG A 427 -21.35 -20.78 1.39
CA ARG A 427 -21.77 -21.49 0.18
C ARG A 427 -20.64 -22.43 -0.28
N PRO A 428 -20.89 -23.73 -0.52
CA PRO A 428 -19.86 -24.61 -1.07
C PRO A 428 -19.44 -24.08 -2.46
N ALA A 429 -18.16 -23.76 -2.60
CA ALA A 429 -17.62 -23.23 -3.85
C ALA A 429 -17.85 -24.24 -4.98
N VAL A 430 -18.57 -23.83 -6.03
CA VAL A 430 -18.80 -24.66 -7.22
C VAL A 430 -17.43 -24.95 -7.86
N PRO A 431 -17.00 -26.22 -7.98
CA PRO A 431 -15.67 -26.53 -8.49
C PRO A 431 -15.51 -26.08 -9.94
N VAL A 432 -14.43 -25.36 -10.25
CA VAL A 432 -14.15 -24.85 -11.60
C VAL A 432 -13.87 -26.02 -12.55
N ALA A 433 -14.62 -26.09 -13.66
CA ALA A 433 -14.46 -27.14 -14.65
C ALA A 433 -13.18 -26.95 -15.47
N VAL A 434 -12.32 -27.97 -15.50
CA VAL A 434 -10.99 -27.90 -16.16
C VAL A 434 -10.80 -29.12 -17.08
N ARG A 435 -10.26 -28.93 -18.29
CA ARG A 435 -10.04 -30.00 -19.27
C ARG A 435 -8.55 -30.17 -19.58
N GLY A 436 -8.06 -31.41 -19.50
CA GLY A 436 -6.68 -31.72 -19.84
C GLY A 436 -6.47 -32.05 -21.32
N ALA A 437 -5.28 -31.79 -21.85
CA ALA A 437 -4.89 -32.11 -23.23
C ALA A 437 -3.43 -32.59 -23.31
N VAL A 438 -3.12 -33.44 -24.29
CA VAL A 438 -1.77 -33.99 -24.50
C VAL A 438 -1.45 -34.02 -25.99
N ALA A 439 -0.29 -33.49 -26.36
CA ALA A 439 0.26 -33.54 -27.72
C ALA A 439 1.33 -34.65 -27.83
N LYS A 440 1.59 -35.12 -29.05
CA LYS A 440 2.58 -36.17 -29.34
C LYS A 440 3.47 -35.84 -30.54
N LEU A 441 4.66 -36.41 -30.56
CA LEU A 441 5.59 -36.44 -31.68
C LEU A 441 6.11 -37.86 -31.86
N ASP A 442 5.88 -38.42 -33.03
CA ASP A 442 6.28 -39.78 -33.40
C ASP A 442 7.68 -39.76 -34.04
N LYS A 443 8.53 -40.76 -33.74
CA LYS A 443 9.78 -41.09 -34.46
C LYS A 443 10.73 -39.88 -34.69
N CYS A 444 11.06 -39.19 -33.60
CA CYS A 444 12.07 -38.13 -33.58
C CYS A 444 13.45 -38.71 -33.28
N GLY A 445 14.21 -39.05 -34.33
CA GLY A 445 15.40 -39.89 -34.21
C GLY A 445 15.02 -41.33 -33.84
N ARG A 446 15.53 -41.87 -32.73
CA ARG A 446 15.19 -43.22 -32.23
C ARG A 446 14.01 -43.25 -31.23
N ASN A 447 13.39 -42.11 -30.90
CA ASN A 447 12.50 -41.99 -29.75
C ASN A 447 11.18 -41.28 -30.07
N ASP A 448 10.16 -41.58 -29.26
CA ASP A 448 8.82 -40.96 -29.28
C ASP A 448 8.67 -39.97 -28.11
N PHE A 449 7.87 -38.91 -28.27
CA PHE A 449 7.68 -37.87 -27.25
C PHE A 449 6.23 -37.44 -27.06
N TYR A 450 5.84 -37.09 -25.84
CA TYR A 450 4.53 -36.51 -25.52
C TYR A 450 4.66 -35.29 -24.62
N ARG A 451 3.68 -34.38 -24.67
CA ARG A 451 3.65 -33.15 -23.87
C ARG A 451 2.25 -32.89 -23.33
N ALA A 452 2.13 -32.81 -22.01
CA ALA A 452 0.89 -32.39 -21.38
C ALA A 452 0.72 -30.86 -21.50
N ALA A 453 -0.49 -30.38 -21.81
CA ALA A 453 -0.79 -28.96 -21.88
C ALA A 453 -0.72 -28.30 -20.49
N LYS A 454 -0.35 -27.02 -20.44
CA LYS A 454 -0.32 -26.24 -19.20
C LYS A 454 -1.73 -25.77 -18.86
N VAL A 455 -2.33 -26.39 -17.84
CA VAL A 455 -3.71 -26.14 -17.39
C VAL A 455 -3.73 -26.03 -15.87
N THR A 456 -4.13 -24.85 -15.37
CA THR A 456 -4.27 -24.57 -13.93
C THR A 456 -5.39 -25.44 -13.34
N GLY A 457 -5.17 -25.98 -12.13
CA GLY A 457 -6.15 -26.82 -11.44
C GLY A 457 -6.13 -28.31 -11.81
N ILE A 458 -5.21 -28.74 -12.68
CA ILE A 458 -5.04 -30.13 -13.10
C ILE A 458 -3.63 -30.62 -12.77
N ARG A 459 -3.50 -31.92 -12.48
CA ARG A 459 -2.24 -32.68 -12.50
C ARG A 459 -2.32 -33.85 -13.48
N TYR A 460 -1.27 -34.05 -14.27
CA TYR A 460 -1.17 -35.17 -15.21
C TYR A 460 -0.27 -36.26 -14.64
N VAL A 461 -0.67 -37.52 -14.75
CA VAL A 461 0.05 -38.65 -14.16
C VAL A 461 0.16 -39.80 -15.16
N VAL A 462 1.34 -40.40 -15.29
CA VAL A 462 1.56 -41.64 -16.04
C VAL A 462 2.09 -42.70 -15.07
N GLY A 463 1.33 -43.78 -14.87
CA GLY A 463 1.62 -44.75 -13.82
C GLY A 463 1.53 -44.11 -12.43
N ARG A 464 2.65 -44.10 -11.68
CA ARG A 464 2.78 -43.42 -10.38
C ARG A 464 3.48 -42.06 -10.46
N SER A 465 3.94 -41.65 -11.64
CA SER A 465 4.78 -40.47 -11.81
C SER A 465 4.00 -39.28 -12.37
N THR A 466 4.18 -38.10 -11.77
CA THR A 466 3.62 -36.84 -12.27
C THR A 466 4.34 -36.39 -13.53
N VAL A 467 3.57 -35.98 -14.54
CA VAL A 467 4.09 -35.46 -15.80
C VAL A 467 4.18 -33.93 -15.71
N PRO A 468 5.36 -33.34 -15.95
CA PRO A 468 5.51 -31.89 -15.99
C PRO A 468 4.71 -31.30 -17.16
N GLN A 469 3.95 -30.24 -16.88
CA GLN A 469 3.12 -29.59 -17.88
C GLN A 469 3.93 -28.64 -18.76
N GLY A 470 3.58 -28.57 -20.04
CA GLY A 470 4.23 -27.69 -21.01
C GLY A 470 5.61 -28.16 -21.47
N VAL A 471 6.07 -29.35 -21.06
CA VAL A 471 7.39 -29.90 -21.41
C VAL A 471 7.24 -31.20 -22.21
N TRP A 472 8.10 -31.38 -23.22
CA TRP A 472 8.19 -32.64 -23.98
C TRP A 472 8.91 -33.72 -23.16
N VAL A 473 8.27 -34.88 -23.03
CA VAL A 473 8.75 -36.04 -22.26
C VAL A 473 8.89 -37.22 -23.20
N LYS A 474 10.01 -37.95 -23.09
CA LYS A 474 10.25 -39.17 -23.86
C LYS A 474 9.26 -40.27 -23.46
N ALA A 475 8.53 -40.80 -24.44
CA ALA A 475 7.68 -41.97 -24.25
C ALA A 475 8.55 -43.23 -24.09
N ARG A 476 8.25 -44.04 -23.08
CA ARG A 476 8.93 -45.32 -22.82
C ARG A 476 8.21 -46.52 -23.45
N THR A 477 7.00 -46.30 -23.95
CA THR A 477 6.11 -47.32 -24.51
C THR A 477 5.41 -46.76 -25.74
N LYS A 478 5.03 -47.62 -26.69
CA LYS A 478 4.28 -47.24 -27.90
C LYS A 478 2.90 -46.67 -27.60
N VAL A 479 2.39 -46.91 -26.40
CA VAL A 479 1.14 -46.36 -25.89
C VAL A 479 1.35 -45.82 -24.49
N VAL A 480 1.15 -44.52 -24.30
CA VAL A 480 1.23 -43.85 -23.00
C VAL A 480 -0.17 -43.49 -22.53
N LYS A 481 -0.54 -43.94 -21.31
CA LYS A 481 -1.83 -43.61 -20.68
C LYS A 481 -1.63 -42.46 -19.69
N VAL A 482 -2.03 -41.25 -20.08
CA VAL A 482 -1.93 -40.06 -19.23
C VAL A 482 -3.23 -39.84 -18.48
N ARG A 483 -3.23 -39.97 -17.15
CA ARG A 483 -4.36 -39.67 -16.28
C ARG A 483 -4.39 -38.18 -15.95
N VAL A 484 -5.57 -37.58 -16.03
CA VAL A 484 -5.85 -36.17 -15.74
C VAL A 484 -6.63 -36.13 -14.42
N LEU A 485 -6.04 -35.55 -13.38
CA LEU A 485 -6.64 -35.45 -12.05
C LEU A 485 -6.79 -33.99 -11.65
N ALA A 486 -7.81 -33.67 -10.84
CA ALA A 486 -7.93 -32.36 -10.23
C ALA A 486 -6.77 -32.15 -9.24
N ALA A 487 -6.27 -30.93 -9.17
CA ALA A 487 -5.22 -30.54 -8.22
C ALA A 487 -5.77 -30.34 -6.80
N SER A 488 -7.06 -29.98 -6.66
CA SER A 488 -7.75 -29.82 -5.38
C SER A 488 -9.27 -29.98 -5.55
N PRO A 489 -10.06 -30.04 -4.45
CA PRO A 489 -11.52 -30.07 -4.51
C PRO A 489 -12.15 -28.84 -5.17
N ALA A 490 -11.41 -27.74 -5.30
CA ALA A 490 -11.86 -26.52 -5.98
C ALA A 490 -11.96 -26.68 -7.52
N TYR A 491 -11.48 -27.80 -8.08
CA TYR A 491 -11.47 -28.05 -9.52
C TYR A 491 -12.10 -29.40 -9.87
N ARG A 492 -12.84 -29.45 -10.98
CA ARG A 492 -13.45 -30.67 -11.51
C ARG A 492 -12.95 -30.95 -12.92
N VAL A 493 -12.32 -32.12 -13.12
CA VAL A 493 -11.85 -32.53 -14.46
C VAL A 493 -13.03 -32.92 -15.35
N VAL A 494 -13.17 -32.24 -16.48
CA VAL A 494 -14.18 -32.52 -17.51
C VAL A 494 -13.55 -33.06 -18.81
N GLY A 495 -14.26 -33.96 -19.50
CA GLY A 495 -13.76 -34.66 -20.68
C GLY A 495 -12.97 -35.94 -20.35
N LYS A 496 -12.00 -36.32 -21.20
CA LYS A 496 -11.26 -37.59 -21.06
C LYS A 496 -10.31 -37.54 -19.86
N LYS A 497 -10.69 -38.21 -18.76
CA LYS A 497 -9.87 -38.37 -17.54
C LYS A 497 -8.61 -39.23 -17.76
N VAL A 498 -8.59 -40.04 -18.82
CA VAL A 498 -7.40 -40.78 -19.26
C VAL A 498 -7.22 -40.59 -20.76
N ILE A 499 -6.11 -39.96 -21.14
CA ILE A 499 -5.75 -39.70 -22.52
C ILE A 499 -4.75 -40.77 -22.96
N LYS A 500 -5.16 -41.64 -23.88
CA LYS A 500 -4.31 -42.68 -24.47
C LYS A 500 -3.59 -42.08 -25.68
N VAL A 501 -2.28 -41.87 -25.55
CA VAL A 501 -1.41 -41.40 -26.63
C VAL A 501 -0.77 -42.60 -27.28
N ARG A 502 -1.05 -42.83 -28.57
CA ARG A 502 -0.47 -43.94 -29.36
C ARG A 502 0.53 -43.40 -30.36
N PHE A 503 1.64 -44.11 -30.53
CA PHE A 503 2.71 -43.79 -31.47
C PHE A 503 2.73 -44.81 -32.63
N PRO A 504 1.83 -44.69 -33.63
CA PRO A 504 1.91 -45.44 -34.87
C PRO A 504 3.07 -44.86 -35.71
N TYR A 505 3.97 -45.69 -36.20
CA TYR A 505 5.26 -45.34 -36.79
C TYR A 505 5.22 -44.63 -38.16
N THR A 506 4.29 -43.70 -38.38
CA THR A 506 3.89 -43.28 -39.71
C THR A 506 4.51 -41.96 -40.17
N ARG A 507 5.13 -41.16 -39.28
CA ARG A 507 5.82 -39.92 -39.65
C ARG A 507 7.05 -39.67 -38.79
N SER A 508 8.22 -39.53 -39.42
CA SER A 508 9.46 -39.09 -38.78
C SER A 508 9.42 -37.57 -38.59
N CYS A 509 9.72 -37.08 -37.40
CA CYS A 509 9.78 -35.64 -37.15
C CYS A 509 11.15 -35.06 -37.57
N ALA A 510 11.19 -33.79 -38.00
CA ALA A 510 12.38 -33.16 -38.58
C ALA A 510 13.58 -33.06 -37.62
N ALA A 511 13.33 -32.83 -36.32
CA ALA A 511 14.35 -32.85 -35.28
C ALA A 511 13.72 -33.14 -33.89
N PRO A 512 14.39 -33.88 -32.99
CA PRO A 512 13.90 -34.09 -31.63
C PRO A 512 13.83 -32.75 -30.87
N PRO A 513 12.71 -32.45 -30.17
CA PRO A 513 12.61 -31.23 -29.37
C PRO A 513 13.61 -31.29 -28.20
N VAL A 514 14.11 -30.12 -27.79
CA VAL A 514 14.94 -30.00 -26.58
C VAL A 514 14.10 -30.41 -25.37
N THR A 515 14.20 -31.68 -24.98
CA THR A 515 13.65 -32.14 -23.70
C THR A 515 14.53 -31.58 -22.61
N SER A 516 13.97 -30.80 -21.69
CA SER A 516 14.63 -30.48 -20.41
C SER A 516 14.14 -31.46 -19.33
N PRO A 517 15.00 -32.36 -18.83
CA PRO A 517 16.19 -32.86 -19.54
C PRO A 517 16.38 -34.38 -19.42
N ALA A 518 17.24 -34.92 -20.27
CA ALA A 518 18.12 -35.98 -19.83
C ALA A 518 18.94 -35.42 -18.65
N THR A 519 18.40 -35.56 -17.44
CA THR A 519 18.95 -35.12 -16.16
C THR A 519 19.01 -33.59 -15.92
N GLY A 520 18.07 -33.08 -15.12
CA GLY A 520 18.29 -32.00 -14.14
C GLY A 520 18.40 -30.48 -14.43
N ALA A 521 18.49 -29.90 -15.63
CA ALA A 521 18.58 -28.43 -15.81
C ALA A 521 17.38 -27.79 -16.55
N ARG A 522 16.62 -26.89 -15.86
CA ARG A 522 15.70 -25.92 -16.50
C ARG A 522 16.41 -24.56 -16.64
N PRO A 523 16.05 -23.73 -17.65
CA PRO A 523 16.71 -22.45 -17.90
C PRO A 523 16.44 -21.45 -16.77
N ALA A 524 17.50 -20.76 -16.35
CA ALA A 524 17.43 -19.70 -15.34
C ALA A 524 16.58 -18.52 -15.85
N ALA A 525 15.57 -18.14 -15.07
CA ALA A 525 14.94 -16.84 -15.22
C ALA A 525 15.97 -15.74 -14.94
N ARG A 526 15.98 -14.71 -15.79
CA ARG A 526 16.89 -13.57 -15.80
C ARG A 526 17.15 -13.03 -14.38
N THR A 527 18.40 -13.19 -13.92
CA THR A 527 18.91 -12.82 -12.60
C THR A 527 18.92 -11.31 -12.41
N ALA A 528 17.91 -10.77 -11.74
CA ALA A 528 18.17 -9.65 -10.83
C ALA A 528 19.07 -10.20 -9.71
N SER A 529 20.19 -9.52 -9.43
CA SER A 529 21.10 -9.93 -8.36
C SER A 529 20.30 -10.10 -7.07
N SER A 530 20.11 -11.34 -6.61
CA SER A 530 19.33 -11.63 -5.42
C SER A 530 20.27 -11.51 -4.22
N ARG A 531 20.08 -10.51 -3.36
CA ARG A 531 20.77 -10.42 -2.07
C ARG A 531 19.87 -10.96 -0.96
N LEU A 532 20.44 -11.64 0.03
CA LEU A 532 19.78 -12.00 1.28
C LEU A 532 20.04 -10.89 2.30
N VAL A 533 18.98 -10.22 2.74
CA VAL A 533 19.04 -9.12 3.70
C VAL A 533 18.23 -9.48 4.94
N ILE A 534 18.90 -9.58 6.09
CA ILE A 534 18.31 -9.87 7.40
C ILE A 534 18.69 -8.72 8.35
N PRO A 535 17.82 -7.70 8.51
CA PRO A 535 18.13 -6.52 9.32
C PRO A 535 18.52 -6.84 10.76
N ARG A 536 17.80 -7.78 11.39
CA ARG A 536 17.99 -8.15 12.80
C ARG A 536 19.41 -8.65 13.12
N THR A 537 20.05 -9.32 12.17
CA THR A 537 21.39 -9.88 12.32
C THR A 537 22.47 -9.04 11.65
N GLY A 538 22.07 -8.01 10.89
CA GLY A 538 22.97 -7.23 10.02
C GLY A 538 23.46 -8.00 8.80
N THR A 539 22.82 -9.11 8.43
CA THR A 539 23.23 -9.90 7.26
C THR A 539 22.80 -9.15 5.99
N ASP A 540 23.76 -8.82 5.14
CA ASP A 540 23.53 -8.36 3.78
C ASP A 540 24.51 -9.09 2.84
N ALA A 541 24.02 -10.12 2.16
CA ALA A 541 24.87 -11.08 1.46
C ALA A 541 24.42 -11.34 0.03
N LYS A 542 25.38 -11.50 -0.88
CA LYS A 542 25.16 -11.98 -2.25
C LYS A 542 24.71 -13.44 -2.22
N VAL A 543 23.68 -13.78 -2.99
CA VAL A 543 23.26 -15.18 -3.18
C VAL A 543 24.03 -15.80 -4.35
N VAL A 544 24.66 -16.94 -4.11
CA VAL A 544 25.37 -17.76 -5.09
C VAL A 544 24.69 -19.11 -5.22
N THR A 545 24.45 -19.58 -6.45
CA THR A 545 23.84 -20.89 -6.70
C THR A 545 24.91 -21.99 -6.72
N VAL A 546 24.63 -23.11 -6.06
CA VAL A 546 25.54 -24.26 -5.95
C VAL A 546 24.80 -25.58 -6.13
N PRO A 547 25.45 -26.63 -6.64
CA PRO A 547 24.84 -27.96 -6.69
C PRO A 547 24.69 -28.58 -5.30
N VAL A 548 23.80 -29.57 -5.17
CA VAL A 548 23.75 -30.45 -4.00
C VAL A 548 24.62 -31.68 -4.26
N ARG A 549 25.59 -31.97 -3.38
CA ARG A 549 26.46 -33.15 -3.42
C ARG A 549 26.26 -33.98 -2.16
N ARG A 550 26.05 -35.30 -2.31
CA ARG A 550 25.81 -36.23 -1.18
C ARG A 550 24.71 -35.76 -0.21
N GLY A 551 23.67 -35.09 -0.73
CA GLY A 551 22.53 -34.61 0.07
C GLY A 551 22.80 -33.31 0.86
N GLN A 552 23.91 -32.62 0.60
CA GLN A 552 24.24 -31.32 1.19
C GLN A 552 24.55 -30.27 0.10
N LEU A 553 24.34 -28.99 0.41
CA LEU A 553 24.75 -27.90 -0.48
C LEU A 553 26.27 -27.89 -0.61
N ALA A 554 26.78 -27.77 -1.83
CA ALA A 554 28.20 -27.57 -2.10
C ALA A 554 28.60 -26.11 -1.79
N VAL A 555 28.55 -25.74 -0.51
CA VAL A 555 28.88 -24.41 0.01
C VAL A 555 30.34 -24.07 -0.36
N GLY A 556 30.56 -22.87 -0.89
CA GLY A 556 31.90 -22.36 -1.24
C GLY A 556 32.73 -21.97 -0.01
N ARG A 557 33.86 -21.28 -0.21
CA ARG A 557 34.81 -20.93 0.88
C ARG A 557 34.62 -19.51 1.45
N GLU A 558 33.73 -18.70 0.89
CA GLU A 558 33.60 -17.29 1.30
C GLU A 558 32.93 -17.18 2.66
N LEU A 559 33.69 -16.71 3.66
CA LEU A 559 33.24 -16.63 5.06
C LEU A 559 32.24 -15.49 5.29
N THR A 560 32.44 -14.34 4.63
CA THR A 560 31.62 -13.12 4.74
C THR A 560 30.93 -12.79 3.42
N GLY A 561 29.83 -12.02 3.49
CA GLY A 561 29.24 -11.36 2.32
C GLY A 561 28.53 -12.27 1.30
N THR A 562 28.57 -13.58 1.47
CA THR A 562 28.01 -14.55 0.50
C THR A 562 27.24 -15.66 1.18
N VAL A 563 26.09 -16.01 0.60
CA VAL A 563 25.30 -17.17 0.96
C VAL A 563 25.01 -18.04 -0.25
N TYR A 564 24.86 -19.33 -0.03
CA TYR A 564 24.76 -20.34 -1.06
C TYR A 564 23.36 -20.95 -1.11
N THR A 565 22.79 -21.08 -2.30
CA THR A 565 21.48 -21.71 -2.51
C THR A 565 21.56 -22.81 -3.54
N TRP A 566 20.61 -23.73 -3.55
CA TRP A 566 20.60 -24.83 -4.51
C TRP A 566 20.30 -24.33 -5.93
N ASN A 567 21.16 -24.67 -6.89
CA ASN A 567 21.00 -24.30 -8.31
C ASN A 567 19.78 -24.91 -9.02
N GLN A 568 19.10 -25.90 -8.41
CA GLN A 568 17.83 -26.46 -8.90
C GLN A 568 16.67 -26.21 -7.92
N GLY A 569 16.89 -25.38 -6.89
CA GLY A 569 15.84 -25.00 -5.95
C GLY A 569 14.90 -23.95 -6.54
N ASP A 570 13.72 -23.81 -5.95
CA ASP A 570 12.73 -22.83 -6.44
C ASP A 570 13.23 -21.40 -6.20
N PRO A 571 12.91 -20.47 -7.12
CA PRO A 571 13.15 -19.06 -6.89
C PRO A 571 12.54 -18.60 -5.56
N PRO A 572 13.16 -17.64 -4.83
CA PRO A 572 12.62 -17.15 -3.55
C PRO A 572 11.17 -16.65 -3.68
N CYS A 573 10.79 -16.22 -4.88
CA CYS A 573 9.47 -15.69 -5.17
C CYS A 573 8.47 -16.73 -5.71
N ASP A 574 8.79 -18.02 -5.74
CA ASP A 574 7.84 -19.06 -6.17
C ASP A 574 6.68 -19.19 -5.15
N PRO A 575 5.43 -19.43 -5.60
CA PRO A 575 4.31 -19.75 -4.72
C PRO A 575 4.38 -21.16 -4.08
N LEU A 576 5.27 -22.04 -4.53
CA LEU A 576 5.46 -23.38 -3.98
C LEU A 576 6.95 -23.68 -3.72
N GLY A 577 7.21 -24.71 -2.93
CA GLY A 577 8.55 -25.25 -2.74
C GLY A 577 9.35 -24.65 -1.59
N THR A 578 10.47 -25.29 -1.27
CA THR A 578 11.37 -24.87 -0.20
C THR A 578 12.70 -24.37 -0.77
N THR A 579 13.01 -23.10 -0.56
CA THR A 579 14.33 -22.55 -0.90
C THR A 579 15.24 -22.63 0.33
N VAL A 580 16.48 -23.11 0.15
CA VAL A 580 17.44 -23.30 1.23
C VAL A 580 18.66 -22.41 1.00
N TYR A 581 19.02 -21.61 2.00
CA TYR A 581 20.22 -20.78 2.00
C TYR A 581 21.20 -21.25 3.06
N ALA A 582 22.44 -21.47 2.68
CA ALA A 582 23.52 -21.84 3.57
C ALA A 582 24.55 -20.72 3.67
N GLY A 583 24.98 -20.39 4.89
CA GLY A 583 26.02 -19.41 5.16
C GLY A 583 27.04 -19.97 6.14
N HIS A 584 28.28 -19.48 6.05
CA HIS A 584 29.32 -19.84 7.01
C HIS A 584 29.10 -19.14 8.34
N ALA A 585 29.35 -19.89 9.41
CA ALA A 585 29.45 -19.36 10.75
C ALA A 585 30.84 -19.66 11.31
N TRP A 586 31.48 -18.67 11.90
CA TRP A 586 32.82 -18.71 12.42
C TRP A 586 32.84 -18.33 13.91
N ARG A 587 33.53 -19.13 14.72
CA ARG A 587 33.64 -18.93 16.17
C ARG A 587 34.20 -17.56 16.57
N ALA A 588 34.98 -16.91 15.70
CA ALA A 588 35.54 -15.58 15.95
C ALA A 588 34.68 -14.40 15.45
N GLY A 589 33.43 -14.63 15.01
CA GLY A 589 32.48 -13.54 14.73
C GLY A 589 32.54 -12.92 13.33
N ALA A 590 33.20 -13.58 12.38
CA ALA A 590 33.36 -13.12 10.99
C ALA A 590 32.52 -13.92 9.97
N GLY A 591 31.64 -14.81 10.39
CA GLY A 591 30.77 -15.56 9.50
C GLY A 591 29.52 -14.78 9.10
N VAL A 592 29.14 -14.83 7.82
CA VAL A 592 27.89 -14.24 7.29
C VAL A 592 26.63 -14.67 8.05
N ALA A 593 26.68 -15.86 8.68
CA ALA A 593 25.58 -16.48 9.37
C ALA A 593 25.74 -16.61 10.89
N ASP A 594 26.76 -15.96 11.48
CA ASP A 594 27.04 -16.09 12.93
C ASP A 594 25.85 -15.73 13.80
N ARG A 595 25.15 -14.67 13.42
CA ARG A 595 24.04 -14.14 14.20
C ARG A 595 22.69 -14.77 13.84
N TRP A 596 22.62 -15.73 12.90
CA TRP A 596 21.33 -16.32 12.53
C TRP A 596 20.62 -17.05 13.68
N GLY A 597 21.38 -17.54 14.67
CA GLY A 597 20.82 -18.15 15.86
C GLY A 597 20.07 -17.19 16.78
N SER A 598 20.28 -15.87 16.65
CA SER A 598 19.58 -14.87 17.46
C SER A 598 18.22 -14.46 16.89
N LEU A 599 17.83 -14.98 15.72
CA LEU A 599 16.53 -14.72 15.12
C LEU A 599 15.41 -15.34 15.96
N ARG A 600 14.22 -14.73 15.92
CA ARG A 600 13.03 -15.15 16.66
C ARG A 600 11.83 -15.32 15.73
N PRO A 601 10.87 -16.19 16.07
CA PRO A 601 9.59 -16.22 15.36
C PRO A 601 8.97 -14.81 15.31
N GLY A 602 8.65 -14.34 14.11
CA GLY A 602 8.17 -12.98 13.88
C GLY A 602 9.14 -12.09 13.10
N ASP A 603 10.44 -12.32 13.22
CA ASP A 603 11.47 -11.53 12.52
C ASP A 603 11.31 -11.65 11.00
N ARG A 604 11.70 -10.59 10.29
CA ARG A 604 11.54 -10.50 8.84
C ARG A 604 12.89 -10.42 8.13
N PHE A 605 12.94 -11.01 6.95
CA PHE A 605 14.07 -10.86 6.04
C PHE A 605 13.61 -10.89 4.59
N ARG A 606 14.51 -10.49 3.68
CA ARG A 606 14.25 -10.43 2.25
C ARG A 606 15.29 -11.22 1.47
N VAL A 607 14.84 -11.83 0.36
CA VAL A 607 15.74 -12.36 -0.65
C VAL A 607 15.29 -11.89 -2.02
N GLY A 608 16.13 -11.10 -2.69
CA GLY A 608 15.71 -10.39 -3.90
C GLY A 608 14.51 -9.48 -3.61
N GLY A 609 13.46 -9.57 -4.42
CA GLY A 609 12.22 -8.80 -4.25
C GLY A 609 11.20 -9.37 -3.26
N CYS A 610 11.49 -10.51 -2.61
CA CYS A 610 10.51 -11.23 -1.78
C CYS A 610 10.82 -11.17 -0.28
N SER A 611 9.75 -11.18 0.52
CA SER A 611 9.76 -11.02 1.97
C SER A 611 9.30 -12.28 2.69
N PHE A 612 9.99 -12.59 3.79
CA PHE A 612 9.74 -13.78 4.60
C PHE A 612 9.63 -13.41 6.08
N ARG A 613 8.85 -14.21 6.81
CA ARG A 613 8.70 -14.12 8.26
C ARG A 613 9.17 -15.40 8.93
N VAL A 614 10.12 -15.29 9.83
CA VAL A 614 10.64 -16.41 10.63
C VAL A 614 9.51 -17.02 11.42
N THR A 615 9.37 -18.34 11.32
CA THR A 615 8.37 -19.13 12.05
C THR A 615 9.01 -19.99 13.14
N LYS A 616 10.27 -20.40 12.96
CA LYS A 616 10.98 -21.25 13.92
C LYS A 616 12.49 -21.12 13.78
N VAL A 617 13.20 -21.07 14.90
CA VAL A 617 14.64 -21.29 14.97
C VAL A 617 14.90 -22.55 15.78
N ALA A 618 15.82 -23.40 15.31
CA ALA A 618 16.16 -24.66 15.96
C ALA A 618 17.66 -24.97 15.79
N HIS A 619 18.22 -25.74 16.73
CA HIS A 619 19.55 -26.32 16.59
C HIS A 619 19.45 -27.80 16.30
N TRP A 620 20.03 -28.24 15.19
CA TRP A 620 20.02 -29.64 14.77
C TRP A 620 21.43 -30.22 14.82
N PRO A 621 21.61 -31.49 15.23
CA PRO A 621 22.90 -32.17 15.12
C PRO A 621 23.41 -32.10 13.68
N ALA A 622 24.71 -31.86 13.49
CA ALA A 622 25.33 -31.75 12.18
C ALA A 622 25.24 -33.05 11.35
N THR A 623 25.04 -34.18 12.03
CA THR A 623 24.80 -35.52 11.44
C THR A 623 23.38 -35.69 10.92
N ARG A 624 22.42 -34.86 11.34
CA ARG A 624 21.02 -34.95 10.91
C ARG A 624 20.90 -34.61 9.43
N SER A 625 20.25 -35.50 8.67
CA SER A 625 20.03 -35.30 7.23
C SER A 625 19.12 -34.10 6.96
N VAL A 626 19.60 -33.18 6.11
CA VAL A 626 18.84 -32.03 5.60
C VAL A 626 18.25 -32.31 4.20
N LYS A 627 18.45 -33.51 3.64
CA LYS A 627 18.00 -33.88 2.29
C LYS A 627 16.50 -33.63 2.07
N GLY A 628 15.68 -33.88 3.09
CA GLY A 628 14.23 -33.70 3.04
C GLY A 628 13.75 -32.24 2.95
N LEU A 629 14.66 -31.28 3.11
CA LEU A 629 14.36 -29.85 2.99
C LEU A 629 14.46 -29.34 1.54
N PHE A 630 15.21 -30.03 0.67
CA PHE A 630 15.35 -29.68 -0.73
C PHE A 630 14.19 -30.26 -1.55
N ARG A 631 13.00 -29.68 -1.41
CA ARG A 631 11.79 -30.11 -2.13
C ARG A 631 11.21 -28.98 -2.95
N VAL A 632 11.05 -29.25 -4.25
CA VAL A 632 10.47 -28.31 -5.22
C VAL A 632 8.92 -28.33 -5.26
N ASP A 633 8.32 -29.22 -4.48
CA ASP A 633 6.87 -29.46 -4.40
C ASP A 633 6.33 -29.33 -2.95
N GLY A 634 7.14 -28.77 -2.05
CA GLY A 634 6.78 -28.54 -0.64
C GLY A 634 5.97 -27.27 -0.40
N ALA A 635 5.56 -27.03 0.86
CA ALA A 635 4.95 -25.76 1.26
C ALA A 635 5.92 -24.58 1.03
N PRO A 636 5.42 -23.39 0.63
CA PRO A 636 6.26 -22.22 0.34
C PRO A 636 6.97 -21.73 1.59
N ARG A 637 8.24 -22.10 1.73
CA ARG A 637 9.06 -21.77 2.91
C ARG A 637 10.52 -21.57 2.54
N VAL A 638 11.20 -20.77 3.35
CA VAL A 638 12.65 -20.62 3.28
C VAL A 638 13.29 -21.26 4.50
N VAL A 639 14.43 -21.92 4.28
CA VAL A 639 15.25 -22.45 5.37
C VAL A 639 16.66 -21.85 5.29
N LEU A 640 17.10 -21.17 6.35
CA LEU A 640 18.48 -20.74 6.51
C LEU A 640 19.24 -21.78 7.35
N ILE A 641 20.43 -22.16 6.89
CA ILE A 641 21.27 -23.19 7.51
C ILE A 641 22.67 -22.66 7.72
N ALA A 642 23.18 -22.75 8.94
CA ALA A 642 24.57 -22.45 9.25
C ALA A 642 25.10 -23.39 10.32
N CYS A 643 26.42 -23.44 10.50
CA CYS A 643 26.96 -24.03 11.72
C CYS A 643 26.54 -23.17 12.93
N LYS A 644 26.43 -23.77 14.12
CA LYS A 644 26.23 -22.99 15.34
C LYS A 644 27.59 -22.43 15.80
N PRO A 645 27.76 -21.10 15.91
CA PRO A 645 28.99 -20.54 16.46
C PRO A 645 29.26 -21.11 17.86
N GLY A 646 30.50 -21.52 18.10
CA GLY A 646 30.93 -22.12 19.38
C GLY A 646 30.62 -23.61 19.53
N ASP A 647 29.79 -24.22 18.67
CA ASP A 647 29.47 -25.64 18.71
C ASP A 647 29.18 -26.19 17.31
N TYR A 648 30.24 -26.58 16.61
CA TYR A 648 30.17 -27.09 15.23
C TYR A 648 29.55 -28.48 15.10
N SER A 649 29.32 -29.17 16.22
CA SER A 649 28.52 -30.40 16.22
C SER A 649 27.04 -30.12 15.93
N GLN A 650 26.62 -28.85 15.98
CA GLN A 650 25.26 -28.39 15.75
C GLN A 650 25.17 -27.43 14.54
N ARG A 651 23.97 -27.38 13.97
CA ARG A 651 23.56 -26.46 12.90
C ARG A 651 22.45 -25.56 13.40
N THR A 652 22.56 -24.28 13.11
CA THR A 652 21.45 -23.33 13.24
C THR A 652 20.52 -23.48 12.04
N MET A 653 19.25 -23.74 12.33
CA MET A 653 18.18 -23.90 11.35
C MET A 653 17.13 -22.83 11.58
N VAL A 654 16.90 -21.97 10.59
CA VAL A 654 15.87 -20.93 10.63
C VAL A 654 14.82 -21.23 9.57
N PHE A 655 13.59 -21.50 9.99
CA PHE A 655 12.45 -21.71 9.10
C PHE A 655 11.65 -20.42 9.01
N ALA A 656 11.24 -20.07 7.80
CA ALA A 656 10.43 -18.89 7.53
C ALA A 656 9.37 -19.19 6.48
N ARG A 657 8.20 -18.55 6.62
CA ARG A 657 7.15 -18.59 5.61
C ARG A 657 7.21 -17.33 4.75
N LYS A 658 6.82 -17.45 3.49
CA LYS A 658 6.70 -16.30 2.59
C LYS A 658 5.53 -15.41 3.03
N THR A 659 5.70 -14.10 2.91
CA THR A 659 4.67 -13.10 3.28
C THR A 659 4.38 -12.07 2.20
N GLY A 660 5.19 -12.01 1.14
CA GLY A 660 5.04 -11.09 0.01
C GLY A 660 6.10 -11.35 -1.02
#